data_AF-A0A8H5SCV6-F1
#
_entry.id   AF-A0A8H5SCV6-F1
#
_cell.length_a   1.000
_cell.length_b   1.000
_cell.length_c   1.000
_cell.angle_alpha   90.00
_cell.angle_beta   90.00
_cell.angle_gamma   90.00
#
_symmetry.space_group_name_H-M   'P 1'
#
loop_
_entity.id
_entity.type
_entity.pdbx_description
1 polymer ?
#
loop_
_entity_poly.entity_id
_entity_poly.type
_entity_poly.pdbx_seq_one_letter_code
_entity_poly.pdbx_strand_id
1 'polypeptide(L)'
;MEILDVVVVGAGWAGLAAAKTRHQLHPEESLAVFDSAATLGGTWAKHRLYTGLKTNNMLGTYQYPDFPMDTETYGVKPGQHIPGQIVHRYLETYARHFDVYDKIRFEHKVETAEHQDNGGWILTVKDIKAGDSIKIQARRLVLATGLTSEPFLPIFQGQEDFGAPIFHAKELRNHEDTYGTAKSVTVFGGTKSAWDMVYLHATKGIRVNWVIRESGHGPSWNAPPYVTPLKKWLEKLAHVRMLTWFSPCSWGAADGYVKTRNFYHGTFIGRAIVDKFWSILGNDVITLNKYDSHSETAKLKPWSNAMFVATSIGILNYEKDFFEVIKEGLVKIHIADVERLSKQIVHLSDGTALHTDVLCCATGWKHVPPIRFLPEGITEDIGMPHTPSPNSFPYASILDQVDKEIFDKFPRLKDQPIQKVQNSKYHALLEDKGLSSNDDITPSTELTPYTLYHFIIPPSSQFLKTRDIAFVGMVVNFSHPMVSHVQSLWMNAFFDEMIPSLPRNPSPEFVSRFQHKAVLHSRFGKWRYPSGFGHSFPDFVFDAVPYLDLLLKDLGLPIYRKNGAFSEMTDPYGPEDYTTVVDEWKAKQVEPEAPWLITIYATSNKKFNSSTLFNYSISKKILGLSEEEHDALVSKRNWLTSHSIPIPQDAFETQISIPKGYYTLLATFVFAQSEAGTAVCISPDGVLLTCAHCVAEEPSELTAYTSYILLSSHGNVVSAKVVAWDLIRDLALLQIDKAERLRRPFPCARLATSPPKFNTELLCIGHPGSEDLEAEHSGVKTDYDTLVLTEGTFRGLDKNQDPQDNSDIGALKHSCWTYWGHSGAGLFDRKTGALVGVHSSWDDKTGMRRGVPLEAVVAFVKEVEASKREDFAENWRRYVWREPEPTTMLRD
;
A
#
# COMPACT_ATOMS: atom_id res chain seq x y z
N MET A 1 -10.70 -31.13 -0.84
CA MET A 1 -10.55 -29.76 -0.19
C MET A 1 -9.96 -28.76 -1.20
N GLU A 2 -10.71 -27.87 -1.73
CA GLU A 2 -10.33 -26.81 -2.70
C GLU A 2 -9.21 -25.92 -2.13
N ILE A 3 -8.18 -25.61 -2.97
CA ILE A 3 -7.05 -24.74 -2.55
C ILE A 3 -7.09 -23.45 -3.39
N LEU A 4 -7.03 -22.37 -2.62
CA LEU A 4 -7.09 -21.07 -3.31
C LEU A 4 -5.89 -20.22 -2.91
N ASP A 5 -5.41 -19.45 -3.93
CA ASP A 5 -4.27 -18.58 -3.60
C ASP A 5 -4.70 -17.45 -2.65
N VAL A 6 -5.92 -16.91 -2.90
CA VAL A 6 -6.34 -15.78 -2.04
C VAL A 6 -7.84 -15.93 -1.75
N VAL A 7 -8.14 -15.78 -0.48
CA VAL A 7 -9.56 -15.71 -0.10
C VAL A 7 -9.82 -14.36 0.54
N VAL A 8 -10.81 -13.67 -0.05
CA VAL A 8 -11.30 -12.43 0.59
C VAL A 8 -12.64 -12.70 1.27
N VAL A 9 -12.74 -12.24 2.55
CA VAL A 9 -14.02 -12.45 3.26
C VAL A 9 -14.75 -11.11 3.33
N GLY A 10 -15.91 -11.09 2.56
CA GLY A 10 -16.73 -9.85 2.47
C GLY A 10 -16.72 -9.26 1.07
N ALA A 11 -18.00 -9.10 0.55
CA ALA A 11 -18.11 -8.57 -0.83
C ALA A 11 -18.73 -7.17 -0.77
N GLY A 12 -18.21 -6.34 0.23
CA GLY A 12 -18.59 -4.91 0.28
C GLY A 12 -17.55 -4.03 -0.42
N TRP A 13 -17.51 -2.72 -0.12
CA TRP A 13 -16.59 -1.78 -0.80
C TRP A 13 -15.15 -2.28 -0.72
N ALA A 14 -14.74 -2.60 0.51
CA ALA A 14 -13.31 -2.93 0.69
C ALA A 14 -12.98 -4.30 0.09
N GLY A 15 -13.91 -5.28 0.26
CA GLY A 15 -13.66 -6.62 -0.32
C GLY A 15 -13.54 -6.58 -1.85
N LEU A 16 -14.48 -5.74 -2.42
CA LEU A 16 -14.43 -5.67 -3.90
C LEU A 16 -13.14 -4.99 -4.36
N ALA A 17 -12.69 -3.92 -3.63
CA ALA A 17 -11.42 -3.26 -4.02
C ALA A 17 -10.24 -4.23 -3.84
N ALA A 18 -10.23 -4.99 -2.69
CA ALA A 18 -9.14 -5.96 -2.47
C ALA A 18 -9.12 -7.05 -3.55
N ALA A 19 -10.31 -7.63 -3.86
CA ALA A 19 -10.35 -8.69 -4.90
C ALA A 19 -9.99 -8.14 -6.28
N LYS A 20 -10.56 -6.95 -6.51
CA LYS A 20 -10.26 -6.37 -7.86
C LYS A 20 -8.77 -6.11 -8.01
N THR A 21 -8.17 -5.40 -7.05
CA THR A 21 -6.75 -5.02 -7.20
C THR A 21 -5.88 -6.28 -7.28
N ARG A 22 -6.18 -7.33 -6.46
CA ARG A 22 -5.40 -8.59 -6.55
C ARG A 22 -5.59 -9.26 -7.91
N HIS A 23 -6.86 -9.30 -8.34
CA HIS A 23 -7.14 -9.95 -9.64
C HIS A 23 -6.42 -9.20 -10.78
N GLN A 24 -6.42 -7.93 -10.66
CA GLN A 24 -5.74 -7.14 -11.71
C GLN A 24 -4.23 -7.38 -11.68
N LEU A 25 -3.61 -7.45 -10.51
CA LEU A 25 -2.12 -7.55 -10.44
C LEU A 25 -1.69 -9.01 -10.60
N HIS A 26 -2.62 -9.93 -10.28
CA HIS A 26 -2.25 -11.36 -10.38
C HIS A 26 -3.40 -12.16 -10.98
N PRO A 27 -3.61 -12.01 -12.26
CA PRO A 27 -4.79 -12.63 -12.89
C PRO A 27 -4.67 -14.16 -12.93
N GLU A 28 -3.48 -14.69 -12.66
CA GLU A 28 -3.30 -16.15 -12.78
C GLU A 28 -3.66 -16.84 -11.46
N GLU A 29 -3.83 -16.08 -10.35
CA GLU A 29 -4.10 -16.69 -9.03
C GLU A 29 -5.59 -17.02 -8.87
N SER A 30 -5.76 -18.20 -8.29
CA SER A 30 -7.16 -18.49 -7.91
C SER A 30 -7.62 -17.63 -6.73
N LEU A 31 -8.77 -16.99 -6.95
CA LEU A 31 -9.29 -16.01 -5.96
C LEU A 31 -10.79 -16.25 -5.77
N ALA A 32 -11.16 -16.29 -4.50
CA ALA A 32 -12.62 -16.32 -4.22
C ALA A 32 -12.95 -15.31 -3.12
N VAL A 33 -14.13 -14.74 -3.35
CA VAL A 33 -14.70 -13.88 -2.29
C VAL A 33 -15.91 -14.58 -1.67
N PHE A 34 -15.81 -14.73 -0.30
CA PHE A 34 -16.97 -15.33 0.38
C PHE A 34 -17.75 -14.25 1.13
N ASP A 35 -19.08 -14.33 0.86
CA ASP A 35 -19.96 -13.39 1.57
C ASP A 35 -21.22 -14.13 2.04
N SER A 36 -21.60 -13.69 3.27
CA SER A 36 -22.77 -14.41 3.82
C SER A 36 -24.07 -13.86 3.24
N ALA A 37 -24.00 -12.70 2.66
CA ALA A 37 -25.23 -12.10 2.10
C ALA A 37 -25.55 -12.68 0.71
N ALA A 38 -26.79 -12.43 0.29
CA ALA A 38 -27.27 -13.00 -0.99
C ALA A 38 -26.83 -12.14 -2.18
N THR A 39 -26.49 -10.87 -1.85
CA THR A 39 -25.98 -10.01 -2.95
C THR A 39 -24.74 -9.26 -2.46
N LEU A 40 -23.99 -8.75 -3.44
CA LEU A 40 -22.81 -7.95 -3.05
C LEU A 40 -23.24 -6.58 -2.53
N GLY A 41 -22.25 -5.82 -1.94
CA GLY A 41 -22.57 -4.42 -1.62
C GLY A 41 -22.33 -4.14 -0.13
N GLY A 42 -22.17 -5.30 0.65
CA GLY A 42 -22.03 -5.03 2.10
C GLY A 42 -23.23 -4.22 2.63
N THR A 43 -22.98 -3.07 3.23
CA THR A 43 -24.10 -2.27 3.81
C THR A 43 -25.05 -1.80 2.70
N TRP A 44 -24.59 -1.97 1.46
CA TRP A 44 -25.45 -1.54 0.32
C TRP A 44 -26.02 -2.76 -0.41
N ALA A 45 -26.01 -3.84 0.27
CA ALA A 45 -26.62 -5.03 -0.35
C ALA A 45 -28.13 -4.78 -0.56
N LYS A 46 -28.62 -5.42 -1.62
CA LYS A 46 -29.99 -5.12 -2.09
C LYS A 46 -31.02 -5.32 -0.98
N HIS A 47 -30.83 -6.32 -0.19
CA HIS A 47 -31.89 -6.63 0.79
C HIS A 47 -31.77 -5.72 2.03
N ARG A 48 -30.78 -4.86 2.07
CA ARG A 48 -30.64 -3.94 3.22
C ARG A 48 -31.06 -2.52 2.83
N LEU A 49 -31.44 -2.26 1.57
CA LEU A 49 -31.69 -0.88 1.11
C LEU A 49 -33.15 -0.50 1.34
N TYR A 50 -33.37 0.24 2.48
CA TYR A 50 -34.76 0.70 2.72
C TYR A 50 -35.06 1.96 1.91
N THR A 51 -36.38 2.28 1.78
CA THR A 51 -36.85 3.35 0.88
C THR A 51 -36.28 4.70 1.35
N GLY A 52 -35.65 5.35 0.35
CA GLY A 52 -35.21 6.73 0.67
C GLY A 52 -33.76 6.74 1.16
N LEU A 53 -33.14 5.51 1.30
CA LEU A 53 -31.73 5.48 1.76
C LEU A 53 -30.81 6.14 0.72
N LYS A 54 -29.95 7.11 1.26
CA LYS A 54 -28.95 7.76 0.39
C LYS A 54 -27.61 7.86 1.12
N THR A 55 -26.65 8.07 0.31
CA THR A 55 -25.32 8.29 0.92
C THR A 55 -25.28 9.66 1.58
N ASN A 56 -24.40 9.70 2.60
CA ASN A 56 -24.10 11.07 3.09
C ASN A 56 -23.26 11.85 2.06
N ASN A 57 -22.54 11.21 1.29
CA ASN A 57 -21.69 11.85 0.25
C ASN A 57 -22.52 12.21 -0.99
N MET A 58 -22.06 13.28 -1.60
CA MET A 58 -22.69 13.63 -2.90
C MET A 58 -21.84 13.11 -4.06
N LEU A 59 -22.51 13.05 -5.20
CA LEU A 59 -21.83 12.49 -6.38
C LEU A 59 -20.49 13.20 -6.61
N GLY A 60 -19.40 12.38 -6.79
CA GLY A 60 -18.06 12.93 -7.07
C GLY A 60 -17.09 12.55 -5.94
N THR A 61 -17.67 12.21 -4.76
CA THR A 61 -16.73 11.93 -3.65
C THR A 61 -16.94 10.50 -3.13
N TYR A 62 -17.98 9.79 -3.66
CA TYR A 62 -18.23 8.42 -3.19
C TYR A 62 -18.24 7.47 -4.40
N GLN A 63 -17.02 7.25 -4.95
CA GLN A 63 -16.78 6.34 -6.09
C GLN A 63 -15.33 5.84 -6.04
N TYR A 64 -15.17 4.61 -6.70
CA TYR A 64 -13.77 4.15 -6.79
C TYR A 64 -12.95 5.06 -7.74
N PRO A 65 -11.70 5.33 -7.36
CA PRO A 65 -10.86 6.25 -8.15
C PRO A 65 -10.73 5.81 -9.60
N ASP A 66 -10.70 4.49 -9.92
CA ASP A 66 -10.45 4.04 -11.31
C ASP A 66 -11.74 3.56 -11.97
N PHE A 67 -12.88 3.93 -11.33
CA PHE A 67 -14.19 3.60 -11.93
C PHE A 67 -15.19 4.69 -11.53
N PRO A 68 -15.17 5.80 -12.26
CA PRO A 68 -16.00 6.96 -11.91
C PRO A 68 -17.50 6.68 -12.13
N MET A 69 -18.27 7.38 -11.26
CA MET A 69 -19.74 7.31 -11.40
C MET A 69 -20.24 8.49 -12.25
N ASP A 70 -20.70 8.13 -13.57
CA ASP A 70 -21.13 9.28 -14.41
C ASP A 70 -22.65 9.45 -14.36
N THR A 71 -23.07 10.69 -14.59
CA THR A 71 -24.49 11.07 -14.47
C THR A 71 -25.33 10.36 -15.54
N GLU A 72 -24.79 10.23 -16.71
CA GLU A 72 -25.56 9.63 -17.82
C GLU A 72 -25.96 8.18 -17.51
N THR A 73 -25.08 7.48 -16.81
CA THR A 73 -25.35 6.04 -16.59
C THR A 73 -26.19 5.85 -15.33
N TYR A 74 -26.01 6.80 -14.36
CA TYR A 74 -26.60 6.44 -13.06
C TYR A 74 -27.69 7.44 -12.67
N GLY A 75 -27.78 8.53 -13.51
CA GLY A 75 -28.97 9.42 -13.38
C GLY A 75 -28.87 10.28 -12.12
N VAL A 76 -27.63 10.40 -11.52
CA VAL A 76 -27.45 11.29 -10.36
C VAL A 76 -26.59 12.48 -10.80
N LYS A 77 -27.09 13.67 -10.46
CA LYS A 77 -26.37 14.88 -10.91
C LYS A 77 -25.38 15.33 -9.82
N PRO A 78 -24.29 16.05 -10.30
CA PRO A 78 -23.37 16.64 -9.31
C PRO A 78 -24.13 17.48 -8.28
N GLY A 79 -23.74 17.28 -7.04
CA GLY A 79 -24.41 18.04 -5.94
C GLY A 79 -25.56 17.25 -5.32
N GLN A 80 -25.80 16.01 -5.84
CA GLN A 80 -26.91 15.21 -5.27
C GLN A 80 -26.32 14.02 -4.48
N HIS A 81 -27.06 13.75 -3.43
CA HIS A 81 -26.69 12.51 -2.72
C HIS A 81 -27.08 11.28 -3.54
N ILE A 82 -26.37 10.20 -3.34
CA ILE A 82 -26.54 9.03 -4.24
C ILE A 82 -27.51 8.04 -3.57
N PRO A 83 -28.53 7.67 -4.27
CA PRO A 83 -29.47 6.68 -3.73
C PRO A 83 -28.83 5.31 -3.55
N GLY A 84 -29.34 4.61 -2.48
CA GLY A 84 -28.74 3.30 -2.13
C GLY A 84 -28.77 2.33 -3.31
N GLN A 85 -29.90 2.30 -4.02
CA GLN A 85 -30.01 1.33 -5.15
C GLN A 85 -28.98 1.65 -6.24
N ILE A 86 -28.71 2.95 -6.37
CA ILE A 86 -27.71 3.32 -7.40
C ILE A 86 -26.31 2.91 -6.94
N VAL A 87 -26.03 3.07 -5.64
CA VAL A 87 -24.70 2.61 -5.16
C VAL A 87 -24.57 1.10 -5.38
N HIS A 88 -25.60 0.32 -4.98
CA HIS A 88 -25.55 -1.13 -5.23
C HIS A 88 -25.30 -1.43 -6.72
N ARG A 89 -26.13 -0.78 -7.53
CA ARG A 89 -25.93 -1.01 -8.98
C ARG A 89 -24.51 -0.65 -9.42
N TYR A 90 -23.95 0.45 -8.91
CA TYR A 90 -22.56 0.85 -9.26
C TYR A 90 -21.56 -0.22 -8.84
N LEU A 91 -21.69 -0.79 -7.62
CA LEU A 91 -20.73 -1.80 -7.15
C LEU A 91 -20.85 -3.09 -7.97
N GLU A 92 -22.09 -3.40 -8.25
CA GLU A 92 -22.26 -4.59 -9.11
C GLU A 92 -21.60 -4.39 -10.48
N THR A 93 -21.88 -3.17 -11.06
CA THR A 93 -21.26 -2.91 -12.39
C THR A 93 -19.72 -2.89 -12.26
N TYR A 94 -19.24 -2.37 -11.16
CA TYR A 94 -17.77 -2.35 -10.92
C TYR A 94 -17.23 -3.77 -10.83
N ALA A 95 -17.87 -4.62 -10.06
CA ALA A 95 -17.39 -6.02 -9.93
C ALA A 95 -17.42 -6.75 -11.27
N ARG A 96 -18.43 -6.50 -12.05
CA ARG A 96 -18.50 -7.18 -13.37
C ARG A 96 -17.44 -6.61 -14.33
N HIS A 97 -17.34 -5.24 -14.25
CA HIS A 97 -16.39 -4.60 -15.17
C HIS A 97 -14.96 -5.14 -14.96
N PHE A 98 -14.66 -5.49 -13.72
CA PHE A 98 -13.26 -5.91 -13.48
C PHE A 98 -13.20 -7.43 -13.27
N ASP A 99 -14.31 -8.11 -13.65
CA ASP A 99 -14.37 -9.59 -13.67
C ASP A 99 -14.18 -10.17 -12.26
N VAL A 100 -14.73 -9.57 -11.29
CA VAL A 100 -14.64 -10.07 -9.90
C VAL A 100 -15.99 -10.65 -9.48
N TYR A 101 -17.07 -10.29 -10.20
CA TYR A 101 -18.41 -10.73 -9.76
C TYR A 101 -18.50 -12.27 -9.73
N ASP A 102 -17.91 -12.94 -10.70
CA ASP A 102 -18.06 -14.41 -10.75
C ASP A 102 -17.13 -15.08 -9.74
N LYS A 103 -16.34 -14.33 -9.11
CA LYS A 103 -15.46 -14.92 -8.08
C LYS A 103 -16.10 -14.83 -6.69
N ILE A 104 -17.25 -14.22 -6.67
CA ILE A 104 -17.93 -14.09 -5.36
C ILE A 104 -18.81 -15.32 -5.15
N ARG A 105 -18.71 -15.83 -3.93
CA ARG A 105 -19.60 -16.93 -3.54
C ARG A 105 -20.54 -16.42 -2.42
N PHE A 106 -21.79 -16.23 -2.92
CA PHE A 106 -22.76 -15.63 -1.98
C PHE A 106 -23.35 -16.72 -1.07
N GLU A 107 -23.82 -16.18 0.02
CA GLU A 107 -24.49 -17.04 1.01
C GLU A 107 -23.55 -18.15 1.51
N HIS A 108 -22.30 -17.85 1.55
CA HIS A 108 -21.27 -18.70 2.18
C HIS A 108 -20.57 -17.90 3.30
N LYS A 109 -20.75 -18.47 4.47
CA LYS A 109 -20.23 -17.76 5.65
C LYS A 109 -18.96 -18.46 6.16
N VAL A 110 -17.91 -17.63 6.26
CA VAL A 110 -16.69 -18.22 6.86
C VAL A 110 -16.86 -18.25 8.39
N GLU A 111 -16.80 -19.46 9.00
CA GLU A 111 -17.07 -19.60 10.44
C GLU A 111 -15.74 -19.71 11.22
N THR A 112 -14.78 -20.44 10.55
CA THR A 112 -13.50 -20.56 11.28
C THR A 112 -12.35 -20.33 10.29
N ALA A 113 -11.26 -19.74 10.82
CA ALA A 113 -10.00 -19.62 10.08
C ALA A 113 -8.84 -20.14 10.93
N GLU A 114 -8.33 -21.22 10.39
CA GLU A 114 -7.26 -21.88 11.16
C GLU A 114 -5.92 -21.68 10.47
N HIS A 115 -4.97 -21.05 11.24
CA HIS A 115 -3.64 -20.78 10.64
C HIS A 115 -2.77 -22.04 10.70
N GLN A 116 -2.03 -22.21 9.67
CA GLN A 116 -1.21 -23.44 9.61
C GLN A 116 0.24 -23.10 9.96
N ASP A 117 0.99 -24.03 10.55
CA ASP A 117 2.38 -23.80 11.04
C ASP A 117 3.30 -23.32 9.91
N ASN A 118 3.08 -23.81 8.69
CA ASN A 118 3.99 -23.39 7.59
C ASN A 118 3.40 -22.22 6.79
N GLY A 119 2.37 -21.53 7.40
CA GLY A 119 1.74 -20.41 6.66
C GLY A 119 0.44 -20.85 5.96
N GLY A 120 -0.48 -19.89 5.75
CA GLY A 120 -1.77 -20.17 5.09
C GLY A 120 -2.86 -20.45 6.13
N TRP A 121 -4.06 -20.68 5.46
CA TRP A 121 -5.23 -20.81 6.37
C TRP A 121 -6.15 -21.92 5.87
N ILE A 122 -6.65 -22.68 6.82
CA ILE A 122 -7.80 -23.55 6.48
C ILE A 122 -9.09 -22.91 7.00
N LEU A 123 -9.99 -22.69 6.01
CA LEU A 123 -11.27 -22.04 6.39
C LEU A 123 -12.40 -23.07 6.40
N THR A 124 -13.19 -22.96 7.45
CA THR A 124 -14.48 -23.67 7.40
C THR A 124 -15.60 -22.71 6.95
N VAL A 125 -16.17 -23.09 5.81
CA VAL A 125 -17.15 -22.17 5.19
C VAL A 125 -18.52 -22.86 5.20
N LYS A 126 -19.52 -22.12 5.79
CA LYS A 126 -20.89 -22.67 5.85
C LYS A 126 -21.72 -22.20 4.64
N ASP A 127 -22.11 -23.22 3.88
CA ASP A 127 -23.17 -22.92 2.89
C ASP A 127 -24.53 -22.68 3.57
N ILE A 128 -25.01 -21.45 3.55
CA ILE A 128 -26.20 -21.08 4.35
C ILE A 128 -27.45 -21.73 3.75
N LYS A 129 -27.44 -21.92 2.48
CA LYS A 129 -28.66 -22.52 1.88
C LYS A 129 -28.68 -24.03 2.10
N ALA A 130 -27.53 -24.67 1.92
CA ALA A 130 -27.51 -26.15 1.99
C ALA A 130 -27.34 -26.60 3.45
N GLY A 131 -26.86 -25.71 4.33
CA GLY A 131 -26.66 -26.04 5.76
C GLY A 131 -25.38 -26.84 6.00
N ASP A 132 -24.58 -27.21 4.93
CA ASP A 132 -23.36 -28.00 5.17
C ASP A 132 -22.13 -27.08 5.15
N SER A 133 -21.00 -27.60 5.82
CA SER A 133 -19.74 -26.81 5.83
C SER A 133 -18.67 -27.49 4.98
N ILE A 134 -17.96 -26.59 4.32
CA ILE A 134 -16.85 -27.15 3.51
C ILE A 134 -15.54 -26.50 4.00
N LYS A 135 -14.46 -27.26 3.71
CA LYS A 135 -13.14 -26.69 4.07
C LYS A 135 -12.43 -26.16 2.83
N ILE A 136 -11.81 -24.94 3.09
CA ILE A 136 -11.06 -24.30 1.98
C ILE A 136 -9.66 -23.97 2.52
N GLN A 137 -8.73 -24.41 1.69
CA GLN A 137 -7.37 -23.96 2.03
C GLN A 137 -7.00 -22.69 1.26
N ALA A 138 -6.47 -21.70 2.08
CA ALA A 138 -6.11 -20.42 1.46
C ALA A 138 -4.64 -20.10 1.79
N ARG A 139 -3.98 -19.68 0.71
CA ARG A 139 -2.57 -19.29 0.98
C ARG A 139 -2.53 -17.91 1.65
N ARG A 140 -3.49 -17.09 1.22
CA ARG A 140 -3.61 -15.76 1.87
C ARG A 140 -5.07 -15.48 2.19
N LEU A 141 -5.17 -14.80 3.32
CA LEU A 141 -6.54 -14.48 3.76
C LEU A 141 -6.65 -12.96 3.94
N VAL A 142 -7.70 -12.41 3.30
CA VAL A 142 -7.96 -10.96 3.47
C VAL A 142 -9.33 -10.82 4.17
N LEU A 143 -9.25 -10.10 5.34
CA LEU A 143 -10.53 -9.84 6.02
C LEU A 143 -11.07 -8.46 5.63
N ALA A 144 -12.22 -8.53 5.01
CA ALA A 144 -12.92 -7.29 4.60
C ALA A 144 -14.38 -7.37 5.00
N THR A 145 -14.61 -7.70 6.26
CA THR A 145 -15.97 -8.02 6.74
C THR A 145 -16.72 -6.74 7.14
N GLY A 146 -15.95 -5.60 7.20
CA GLY A 146 -16.59 -4.32 7.58
C GLY A 146 -16.87 -4.29 9.09
N LEU A 147 -17.32 -3.03 9.61
CA LEU A 147 -17.51 -2.85 11.06
C LEU A 147 -18.99 -2.66 11.39
N THR A 148 -19.89 -2.74 10.25
CA THR A 148 -21.32 -2.50 10.54
C THR A 148 -22.16 -3.62 9.92
N SER A 149 -21.69 -4.86 10.13
CA SER A 149 -22.45 -5.98 9.52
C SER A 149 -23.22 -6.75 10.60
N GLU A 150 -22.66 -6.89 11.83
CA GLU A 150 -23.37 -7.64 12.89
C GLU A 150 -24.10 -6.67 13.83
N PRO A 151 -25.50 -6.67 13.68
CA PRO A 151 -26.27 -5.73 14.51
C PRO A 151 -26.23 -6.12 16.00
N PHE A 152 -26.20 -5.08 16.76
CA PHE A 152 -26.40 -5.35 18.20
C PHE A 152 -27.80 -4.91 18.61
N LEU A 153 -28.63 -5.92 18.94
CA LEU A 153 -30.00 -5.65 19.43
C LEU A 153 -30.14 -6.20 20.85
N PRO A 154 -30.27 -5.26 21.86
CA PRO A 154 -30.37 -5.74 23.25
C PRO A 154 -31.73 -6.41 23.52
N ILE A 155 -31.66 -7.18 24.65
CA ILE A 155 -32.93 -7.77 25.12
C ILE A 155 -33.55 -6.82 26.16
N PHE A 156 -34.79 -6.51 25.85
CA PHE A 156 -35.46 -5.57 26.78
C PHE A 156 -36.27 -6.35 27.82
N GLN A 157 -36.14 -5.91 29.04
CA GLN A 157 -37.01 -6.52 30.07
C GLN A 157 -38.48 -6.38 29.66
N GLY A 158 -39.22 -7.51 29.73
CA GLY A 158 -40.67 -7.50 29.44
C GLY A 158 -40.92 -7.62 27.93
N GLN A 159 -39.81 -7.82 27.06
CA GLN A 159 -40.02 -7.79 25.59
C GLN A 159 -40.92 -8.93 25.13
N GLU A 160 -41.01 -10.12 25.97
CA GLU A 160 -41.85 -11.29 25.56
C GLU A 160 -43.33 -10.91 25.63
N ASP A 161 -43.67 -9.94 26.46
CA ASP A 161 -45.08 -9.52 26.60
C ASP A 161 -45.38 -8.28 25.75
N PHE A 162 -44.38 -7.76 25.07
CA PHE A 162 -44.54 -6.49 24.34
C PHE A 162 -45.58 -6.62 23.22
N GLY A 163 -45.59 -7.80 22.50
CA GLY A 163 -46.70 -8.12 21.56
C GLY A 163 -46.59 -7.30 20.28
N ALA A 164 -45.41 -6.42 20.06
CA ALA A 164 -45.19 -5.66 18.81
C ALA A 164 -43.78 -5.93 18.28
N PRO A 165 -43.63 -5.62 16.95
CA PRO A 165 -42.32 -5.92 16.37
C PRO A 165 -41.20 -5.04 16.96
N ILE A 166 -40.01 -5.75 17.24
CA ILE A 166 -38.76 -5.07 17.65
C ILE A 166 -37.66 -5.44 16.65
N PHE A 167 -37.06 -4.35 16.05
CA PHE A 167 -36.00 -4.78 15.11
C PHE A 167 -34.93 -3.69 15.03
N HIS A 168 -33.74 -4.10 14.62
CA HIS A 168 -32.59 -3.20 14.41
C HIS A 168 -32.70 -2.48 13.06
N ALA A 169 -31.90 -1.36 12.97
CA ALA A 169 -31.97 -0.52 11.75
C ALA A 169 -31.58 -1.33 10.51
N LYS A 170 -30.75 -2.32 10.68
CA LYS A 170 -30.33 -3.15 9.54
C LYS A 170 -31.52 -3.82 8.86
N GLU A 171 -32.67 -4.04 9.63
CA GLU A 171 -33.82 -4.79 9.09
C GLU A 171 -34.95 -3.83 8.68
N LEU A 172 -34.58 -2.63 8.59
CA LEU A 172 -35.63 -1.64 8.30
C LEU A 172 -36.33 -1.96 6.97
N ARG A 173 -35.62 -2.35 5.99
CA ARG A 173 -36.26 -2.68 4.69
C ARG A 173 -37.27 -3.82 4.87
N ASN A 174 -37.02 -4.85 5.70
CA ASN A 174 -37.90 -6.02 5.88
C ASN A 174 -39.21 -5.64 6.58
N HIS A 175 -39.19 -4.41 7.08
CA HIS A 175 -40.41 -4.09 7.84
C HIS A 175 -41.09 -2.84 7.27
N GLU A 176 -40.93 -2.63 6.01
CA GLU A 176 -41.55 -1.44 5.40
C GLU A 176 -43.07 -1.59 5.34
N ASP A 177 -43.59 -2.82 5.40
CA ASP A 177 -45.05 -3.02 5.41
C ASP A 177 -45.71 -2.35 6.64
N THR A 178 -44.85 -2.02 7.65
CA THR A 178 -45.44 -1.41 8.85
C THR A 178 -45.78 0.07 8.59
N TYR A 179 -45.35 0.63 7.49
CA TYR A 179 -45.66 2.05 7.20
C TYR A 179 -47.17 2.26 7.02
N GLY A 180 -47.91 1.31 6.63
CA GLY A 180 -49.35 1.47 6.36
C GLY A 180 -50.20 0.98 7.54
N THR A 181 -49.57 0.33 8.49
CA THR A 181 -50.42 -0.27 9.55
C THR A 181 -50.13 0.40 10.89
N ALA A 182 -48.89 0.93 11.04
CA ALA A 182 -48.52 1.44 12.38
C ALA A 182 -49.06 2.87 12.56
N LYS A 183 -49.63 3.11 13.70
CA LYS A 183 -50.07 4.49 14.02
C LYS A 183 -49.02 5.22 14.86
N SER A 184 -48.22 4.41 15.65
CA SER A 184 -47.17 5.03 16.50
C SER A 184 -45.94 4.11 16.53
N VAL A 185 -44.74 4.84 16.40
CA VAL A 185 -43.48 4.06 16.39
C VAL A 185 -42.53 4.70 17.41
N THR A 186 -41.84 3.78 18.11
CA THR A 186 -40.75 4.30 18.96
C THR A 186 -39.40 3.96 18.31
N VAL A 187 -38.61 5.07 18.14
CA VAL A 187 -37.23 4.87 17.63
C VAL A 187 -36.25 5.06 18.79
N PHE A 188 -35.41 4.04 18.98
CA PHE A 188 -34.45 4.05 20.09
C PHE A 188 -33.03 4.21 19.54
N GLY A 189 -32.33 5.34 19.89
CA GLY A 189 -30.97 5.68 19.42
C GLY A 189 -30.90 7.13 18.93
N GLY A 190 -29.57 7.61 18.92
CA GLY A 190 -29.46 9.05 18.58
C GLY A 190 -28.45 9.28 17.46
N THR A 191 -28.19 8.16 16.70
CA THR A 191 -27.18 8.38 15.62
C THR A 191 -27.86 8.40 14.26
N LYS A 192 -27.06 8.48 13.23
CA LYS A 192 -27.58 8.75 11.87
C LYS A 192 -28.67 7.74 11.48
N SER A 193 -28.56 6.44 11.78
CA SER A 193 -29.64 5.50 11.42
C SER A 193 -30.98 5.90 12.08
N ALA A 194 -30.90 6.35 13.35
CA ALA A 194 -32.15 6.79 14.01
C ALA A 194 -32.77 8.01 13.29
N TRP A 195 -31.93 8.94 12.81
CA TRP A 195 -32.46 10.08 12.05
C TRP A 195 -33.23 9.61 10.80
N ASP A 196 -32.67 8.60 10.12
CA ASP A 196 -33.37 8.08 8.92
C ASP A 196 -34.71 7.43 9.30
N MET A 197 -34.67 6.63 10.39
CA MET A 197 -35.92 5.93 10.77
C MET A 197 -36.99 6.96 11.18
N VAL A 198 -36.52 8.04 11.91
CA VAL A 198 -37.50 9.07 12.33
C VAL A 198 -38.07 9.78 11.10
N TYR A 199 -37.17 10.18 10.22
CA TYR A 199 -37.64 10.89 9.02
C TYR A 199 -38.59 10.02 8.19
N LEU A 200 -38.22 8.81 8.01
CA LEU A 200 -39.02 7.92 7.13
C LEU A 200 -40.42 7.71 7.71
N HIS A 201 -40.47 7.43 8.97
CA HIS A 201 -41.81 7.17 9.56
C HIS A 201 -42.62 8.47 9.63
N ALA A 202 -41.99 9.53 10.03
CA ALA A 202 -42.77 10.80 10.16
C ALA A 202 -43.30 11.27 8.82
N THR A 203 -42.58 11.14 7.76
CA THR A 203 -43.07 11.63 6.45
C THR A 203 -44.16 10.72 5.90
N LYS A 204 -44.34 9.64 6.52
CA LYS A 204 -45.49 8.78 6.12
C LYS A 204 -46.69 9.04 7.03
N GLY A 205 -46.55 10.03 7.84
CA GLY A 205 -47.71 10.44 8.68
C GLY A 205 -47.82 9.61 9.96
N ILE A 206 -46.76 8.90 10.34
CA ILE A 206 -46.82 8.04 11.54
C ILE A 206 -46.23 8.84 12.72
N ARG A 207 -46.98 8.71 13.89
CA ARG A 207 -46.42 9.37 15.09
C ARG A 207 -45.13 8.68 15.56
N VAL A 208 -44.10 9.60 15.86
CA VAL A 208 -42.79 8.99 16.21
C VAL A 208 -42.42 9.46 17.62
N ASN A 209 -42.22 8.45 18.49
CA ASN A 209 -41.51 8.73 19.76
C ASN A 209 -40.01 8.38 19.66
N TRP A 210 -39.24 9.45 19.63
CA TRP A 210 -37.79 9.26 19.43
C TRP A 210 -37.07 9.31 20.79
N VAL A 211 -36.53 8.17 21.12
CA VAL A 211 -35.89 8.08 22.45
C VAL A 211 -34.37 8.10 22.29
N ILE A 212 -33.75 9.13 22.96
CA ILE A 212 -32.28 9.25 23.01
C ILE A 212 -31.84 9.14 24.47
N ARG A 213 -30.89 8.32 24.63
CA ARG A 213 -30.53 7.98 26.03
C ARG A 213 -29.96 9.22 26.74
N GLU A 214 -30.48 9.39 27.93
CA GLU A 214 -29.87 10.44 28.79
C GLU A 214 -28.50 10.00 29.31
N SER A 215 -28.42 8.62 29.43
CA SER A 215 -27.15 8.08 29.95
C SER A 215 -26.17 7.77 28.81
N GLY A 216 -26.54 8.22 27.53
CA GLY A 216 -25.67 7.88 26.38
C GLY A 216 -24.83 9.10 25.96
N HIS A 217 -24.40 9.04 24.65
CA HIS A 217 -23.48 10.09 24.14
C HIS A 217 -24.27 11.25 23.53
N GLY A 218 -25.57 11.12 23.64
CA GLY A 218 -26.43 12.21 23.12
C GLY A 218 -26.62 12.11 21.61
N PRO A 219 -27.32 13.09 21.08
CA PRO A 219 -27.57 13.10 19.64
C PRO A 219 -26.28 13.31 18.82
N SER A 220 -26.22 12.55 17.68
CA SER A 220 -25.02 12.72 16.84
C SER A 220 -25.05 14.08 16.12
N TRP A 221 -23.83 14.50 15.66
CA TRP A 221 -23.79 15.72 14.81
C TRP A 221 -24.44 15.45 13.45
N ASN A 222 -25.30 16.47 13.02
CA ASN A 222 -25.82 16.42 11.64
C ASN A 222 -25.64 17.78 10.96
N ALA A 223 -24.95 17.64 9.81
CA ALA A 223 -24.62 18.92 9.15
C ALA A 223 -25.33 19.02 7.79
N PRO A 224 -25.70 20.23 7.42
CA PRO A 224 -26.06 20.39 5.99
C PRO A 224 -24.86 20.10 5.08
N PRO A 225 -25.19 19.78 3.79
CA PRO A 225 -24.10 19.37 2.89
C PRO A 225 -23.16 20.54 2.58
N TYR A 226 -23.65 21.76 2.68
CA TYR A 226 -22.81 22.96 2.44
C TYR A 226 -22.69 23.76 3.75
N VAL A 227 -21.35 24.03 4.10
CA VAL A 227 -21.12 24.69 5.40
C VAL A 227 -20.23 25.91 5.18
N THR A 228 -20.08 26.70 6.24
CA THR A 228 -19.32 27.97 6.26
C THR A 228 -20.05 29.05 5.45
N PRO A 229 -19.74 30.28 5.72
CA PRO A 229 -20.41 31.38 5.01
C PRO A 229 -20.16 31.33 3.50
N LEU A 230 -19.09 30.60 3.07
CA LEU A 230 -18.82 30.51 1.61
C LEU A 230 -19.53 29.29 1.00
N LYS A 231 -20.41 28.60 1.70
CA LYS A 231 -21.21 27.43 1.26
C LYS A 231 -20.32 26.38 0.58
N LYS A 232 -19.29 26.07 1.40
CA LYS A 232 -18.38 25.02 0.88
C LYS A 232 -18.92 23.62 1.20
N TRP A 233 -18.62 22.76 0.27
CA TRP A 233 -19.00 21.33 0.38
C TRP A 233 -18.19 20.67 1.52
N LEU A 234 -18.87 20.20 2.59
CA LEU A 234 -18.24 19.75 3.85
C LEU A 234 -17.24 18.62 3.59
N GLU A 235 -17.65 17.64 2.77
CA GLU A 235 -16.73 16.50 2.52
C GLU A 235 -15.44 16.97 1.85
N LYS A 236 -15.50 17.88 0.95
CA LYS A 236 -14.29 18.36 0.26
C LYS A 236 -13.40 19.19 1.19
N LEU A 237 -14.06 19.81 2.15
CA LEU A 237 -13.25 20.61 3.10
C LEU A 237 -12.33 19.70 3.91
N ALA A 238 -12.93 18.56 4.30
CA ALA A 238 -12.12 17.66 5.14
C ALA A 238 -10.95 17.06 4.34
N HIS A 239 -10.98 17.29 3.02
CA HIS A 239 -9.91 16.68 2.20
C HIS A 239 -8.97 17.75 1.64
N VAL A 240 -9.14 18.92 2.19
CA VAL A 240 -8.18 19.97 1.79
C VAL A 240 -6.97 19.88 2.73
N ARG A 241 -5.79 19.66 2.13
CA ARG A 241 -4.56 19.35 2.91
C ARG A 241 -4.31 20.42 3.98
N MET A 242 -4.42 21.68 3.61
CA MET A 242 -4.12 22.72 4.61
C MET A 242 -5.10 22.66 5.79
N LEU A 243 -6.30 22.28 5.50
CA LEU A 243 -7.26 22.23 6.62
C LEU A 243 -7.03 21.00 7.50
N THR A 244 -6.32 20.03 6.90
CA THR A 244 -6.04 18.84 7.75
C THR A 244 -4.99 19.20 8.81
N TRP A 245 -4.26 20.32 8.76
CA TRP A 245 -3.21 20.68 9.73
C TRP A 245 -3.84 21.05 11.08
N PHE A 246 -5.16 21.33 10.94
CA PHE A 246 -5.79 21.77 12.20
C PHE A 246 -6.29 20.57 12.99
N SER A 247 -6.08 19.39 12.42
CA SER A 247 -6.44 18.17 13.16
C SER A 247 -5.16 17.47 13.65
N PRO A 248 -5.07 17.18 15.02
CA PRO A 248 -3.93 16.33 15.41
C PRO A 248 -3.90 15.02 14.60
N CYS A 249 -2.60 14.69 14.25
CA CYS A 249 -2.52 13.48 13.39
C CYS A 249 -1.19 12.77 13.63
N SER A 250 -1.35 11.51 14.10
CA SER A 250 -0.11 10.78 14.49
C SER A 250 0.67 10.33 13.25
N TRP A 251 0.02 10.42 12.15
CA TRP A 251 0.80 10.09 10.92
C TRP A 251 0.87 11.31 10.01
N GLY A 252 0.85 12.45 10.62
CA GLY A 252 0.77 13.72 9.85
C GLY A 252 2.09 14.03 9.14
N ALA A 253 3.17 13.40 9.68
CA ALA A 253 4.45 13.68 9.02
C ALA A 253 4.46 13.20 7.57
N ALA A 254 3.56 12.29 7.27
CA ALA A 254 3.53 11.69 5.92
C ALA A 254 3.13 12.72 4.86
N ASP A 255 2.56 13.83 5.27
CA ASP A 255 2.12 14.77 4.20
C ASP A 255 3.19 15.84 3.95
N GLY A 256 4.41 15.76 4.73
CA GLY A 256 5.59 16.59 4.38
C GLY A 256 5.52 17.95 5.08
N TYR A 257 4.50 18.17 6.06
CA TYR A 257 4.38 19.50 6.70
C TYR A 257 4.55 19.34 8.21
N VAL A 258 5.61 18.82 8.63
CA VAL A 258 5.84 18.48 10.06
C VAL A 258 6.00 19.77 10.86
N LYS A 259 6.70 20.74 10.28
CA LYS A 259 6.92 21.99 11.06
C LYS A 259 5.60 22.73 11.28
N THR A 260 4.84 22.71 10.19
CA THR A 260 3.53 23.39 10.31
C THR A 260 2.66 22.71 11.39
N ARG A 261 2.62 21.48 11.39
CA ARG A 261 1.75 20.78 12.37
C ARG A 261 2.33 20.91 13.78
N ASN A 262 3.71 20.91 13.87
CA ASN A 262 4.28 21.12 15.21
C ASN A 262 3.92 22.51 15.77
N PHE A 263 3.90 23.44 14.86
CA PHE A 263 3.48 24.78 15.33
C PHE A 263 2.04 24.75 15.85
N TYR A 264 1.05 24.15 15.06
CA TYR A 264 -0.37 24.24 15.45
C TYR A 264 -0.65 23.40 16.70
N HIS A 265 0.13 22.34 16.87
CA HIS A 265 -0.32 21.44 17.96
C HIS A 265 0.73 21.43 19.07
N GLY A 266 1.91 22.08 18.80
CA GLY A 266 3.00 21.96 19.81
C GLY A 266 3.14 23.27 20.59
N THR A 267 2.55 24.43 19.97
CA THR A 267 2.76 25.71 20.68
C THR A 267 1.41 26.21 21.22
N PHE A 268 1.51 27.02 22.22
CA PHE A 268 0.27 27.59 22.83
C PHE A 268 -0.51 28.41 21.81
N ILE A 269 0.20 29.27 21.05
CA ILE A 269 -0.50 30.11 20.06
C ILE A 269 -1.12 29.22 18.97
N GLY A 270 -0.36 28.32 18.46
CA GLY A 270 -0.95 27.39 17.46
C GLY A 270 -2.21 26.70 17.97
N ARG A 271 -2.18 26.24 19.15
CA ARG A 271 -3.36 25.50 19.68
C ARG A 271 -4.54 26.46 19.86
N ALA A 272 -4.30 27.70 20.26
CA ALA A 272 -5.41 28.67 20.30
C ALA A 272 -6.07 28.83 18.92
N ILE A 273 -5.26 28.79 17.88
CA ILE A 273 -5.81 28.90 16.51
C ILE A 273 -6.64 27.65 16.19
N VAL A 274 -6.08 26.52 16.51
CA VAL A 274 -6.81 25.27 16.22
C VAL A 274 -8.15 25.28 16.97
N ASP A 275 -8.18 25.74 18.26
CA ASP A 275 -9.44 25.77 19.02
C ASP A 275 -10.45 26.71 18.35
N LYS A 276 -9.96 27.80 17.96
CA LYS A 276 -10.89 28.72 17.28
C LYS A 276 -11.42 28.10 15.97
N PHE A 277 -10.50 27.48 15.19
CA PHE A 277 -10.94 26.80 13.95
C PHE A 277 -12.10 25.83 14.24
N TRP A 278 -11.99 24.97 15.22
CA TRP A 278 -13.03 23.95 15.48
C TRP A 278 -14.27 24.61 16.08
N SER A 279 -14.09 25.65 16.92
CA SER A 279 -15.28 26.37 17.42
C SER A 279 -16.09 26.99 16.27
N ILE A 280 -15.38 27.56 15.33
CA ILE A 280 -16.09 28.19 14.18
C ILE A 280 -16.80 27.10 13.37
N LEU A 281 -16.07 26.03 13.08
CA LEU A 281 -16.71 24.98 12.27
C LEU A 281 -17.92 24.40 13.01
N GLY A 282 -17.82 24.08 14.32
CA GLY A 282 -18.94 23.53 15.09
C GLY A 282 -20.10 24.51 15.19
N ASN A 283 -19.82 25.78 15.46
CA ASN A 283 -20.90 26.79 15.59
C ASN A 283 -21.63 27.03 14.26
N ASP A 284 -20.84 26.95 13.23
CA ASP A 284 -21.50 27.09 11.92
C ASP A 284 -22.60 26.03 11.74
N VAL A 285 -22.31 24.78 12.10
CA VAL A 285 -23.34 23.71 11.95
C VAL A 285 -24.52 23.99 12.90
N ILE A 286 -24.21 24.35 14.13
CA ILE A 286 -25.29 24.61 15.10
C ILE A 286 -26.17 25.76 14.60
N THR A 287 -25.56 26.80 14.13
CA THR A 287 -26.32 27.96 13.63
C THR A 287 -27.17 27.58 12.41
N LEU A 288 -26.60 26.84 11.47
CA LEU A 288 -27.34 26.49 10.24
C LEU A 288 -28.52 25.57 10.55
N ASN A 289 -28.39 24.78 11.57
CA ASN A 289 -29.50 23.84 11.85
C ASN A 289 -30.57 24.50 12.71
N LYS A 290 -30.29 25.60 13.30
CA LYS A 290 -31.28 26.35 14.10
C LYS A 290 -31.94 25.42 15.13
N TYR A 291 -31.15 24.80 15.88
CA TYR A 291 -31.67 23.79 16.83
C TYR A 291 -32.60 24.46 17.85
N ASP A 292 -32.45 25.77 18.10
CA ASP A 292 -33.22 26.39 19.22
C ASP A 292 -34.51 27.02 18.68
N SER A 293 -34.78 26.73 17.51
CA SER A 293 -35.98 27.37 16.93
C SER A 293 -37.25 26.67 17.41
N HIS A 294 -37.21 25.54 18.03
CA HIS A 294 -38.34 24.76 18.55
C HIS A 294 -37.85 23.89 19.72
N SER A 295 -38.84 23.70 20.70
CA SER A 295 -38.43 22.97 21.93
C SER A 295 -37.97 21.54 21.61
N GLU A 296 -38.60 20.92 20.51
CA GLU A 296 -38.19 19.55 20.18
C GLU A 296 -36.85 19.52 19.44
N THR A 297 -36.62 20.39 18.54
CA THR A 297 -35.34 20.35 17.80
C THR A 297 -34.19 20.79 18.71
N ALA A 298 -34.47 21.62 19.77
CA ALA A 298 -33.39 22.02 20.70
C ALA A 298 -32.78 20.80 21.39
N LYS A 299 -33.58 19.74 21.52
CA LYS A 299 -33.08 18.52 22.20
C LYS A 299 -32.08 17.77 21.32
N LEU A 300 -31.86 18.11 20.07
CA LEU A 300 -31.00 17.36 19.14
C LEU A 300 -29.64 18.05 19.02
N LYS A 301 -29.45 19.15 19.81
CA LYS A 301 -28.12 19.77 19.79
C LYS A 301 -27.07 18.78 20.35
N PRO A 302 -25.96 18.61 19.54
CA PRO A 302 -24.96 17.61 19.96
C PRO A 302 -24.32 17.99 21.30
N TRP A 303 -23.99 16.94 22.08
CA TRP A 303 -23.42 17.18 23.43
C TRP A 303 -21.89 17.23 23.36
N SER A 304 -21.39 16.70 22.19
CA SER A 304 -19.91 16.63 22.13
C SER A 304 -19.37 17.75 21.23
N ASN A 305 -18.01 17.98 21.48
CA ASN A 305 -17.31 19.00 20.66
C ASN A 305 -16.97 18.44 19.27
N ALA A 306 -17.07 19.32 18.23
CA ALA A 306 -16.90 18.88 16.83
C ALA A 306 -15.48 18.32 16.60
N MET A 307 -14.50 18.70 17.41
CA MET A 307 -13.13 18.21 17.22
C MET A 307 -12.99 16.73 17.60
N PHE A 308 -13.98 16.22 18.37
CA PHE A 308 -13.74 14.88 18.96
C PHE A 308 -14.76 13.87 18.39
N VAL A 309 -15.51 14.16 17.34
CA VAL A 309 -16.69 13.32 17.01
C VAL A 309 -16.30 12.32 15.92
N ALA A 310 -15.13 12.69 15.06
CA ALA A 310 -14.78 11.87 13.89
C ALA A 310 -16.00 11.56 13.04
N THR A 311 -16.40 10.19 12.85
CA THR A 311 -17.42 9.84 11.83
C THR A 311 -18.80 9.79 12.51
N SER A 312 -18.81 10.08 13.84
CA SER A 312 -20.14 10.23 14.46
C SER A 312 -20.81 11.54 14.02
N ILE A 313 -20.94 11.74 12.80
CA ILE A 313 -21.59 12.90 12.17
C ILE A 313 -22.34 12.41 10.93
N GLY A 314 -23.61 12.91 10.79
CA GLY A 314 -24.40 12.64 9.59
C GLY A 314 -24.58 13.89 8.73
N ILE A 315 -24.94 13.68 7.44
CA ILE A 315 -25.28 14.80 6.54
C ILE A 315 -26.78 14.73 6.22
N LEU A 316 -27.35 15.93 6.39
CA LEU A 316 -28.78 16.01 6.05
C LEU A 316 -29.02 15.86 4.55
N ASN A 317 -29.70 14.72 4.25
CA ASN A 317 -29.90 14.45 2.80
C ASN A 317 -31.35 14.02 2.56
N TYR A 318 -32.25 14.77 3.11
CA TYR A 318 -33.68 14.41 2.99
C TYR A 318 -34.37 15.38 2.03
N GLU A 319 -35.44 14.85 1.40
CA GLU A 319 -36.20 15.70 0.46
C GLU A 319 -36.87 16.87 1.19
N LYS A 320 -37.51 16.54 2.28
CA LYS A 320 -38.11 17.61 3.09
C LYS A 320 -37.15 17.96 4.24
N ASP A 321 -37.18 19.30 4.49
CA ASP A 321 -36.31 19.72 5.62
C ASP A 321 -36.65 18.94 6.90
N PHE A 322 -35.62 18.25 7.44
CA PHE A 322 -35.83 17.34 8.59
C PHE A 322 -36.42 18.12 9.79
N PHE A 323 -35.94 19.27 10.03
CA PHE A 323 -36.38 20.01 11.25
C PHE A 323 -37.83 20.51 11.08
N GLU A 324 -38.25 20.80 9.86
CA GLU A 324 -39.67 21.14 9.65
C GLU A 324 -40.57 19.93 9.91
N VAL A 325 -40.03 18.82 9.51
CA VAL A 325 -40.83 17.60 9.78
C VAL A 325 -41.05 17.45 11.30
N ILE A 326 -40.09 17.76 12.06
CA ILE A 326 -40.24 17.65 13.52
C ILE A 326 -41.23 18.71 14.03
N LYS A 327 -41.23 19.85 13.43
CA LYS A 327 -42.08 20.95 13.94
C LYS A 327 -43.54 20.74 13.55
N GLU A 328 -43.83 19.81 12.68
CA GLU A 328 -45.22 19.52 12.27
C GLU A 328 -45.96 18.75 13.37
N GLY A 329 -45.21 18.32 14.39
CA GLY A 329 -45.82 17.82 15.63
C GLY A 329 -45.95 16.30 15.63
N LEU A 330 -45.40 15.60 14.58
CA LEU A 330 -45.56 14.13 14.53
C LEU A 330 -44.39 13.45 15.26
N VAL A 331 -43.39 14.21 15.62
CA VAL A 331 -42.23 13.59 16.28
C VAL A 331 -42.08 14.22 17.67
N LYS A 332 -42.07 13.29 18.62
CA LYS A 332 -41.76 13.73 19.99
C LYS A 332 -40.44 13.09 20.45
N ILE A 333 -39.52 13.99 20.94
CA ILE A 333 -38.18 13.49 21.29
C ILE A 333 -38.10 13.39 22.82
N HIS A 334 -37.55 12.21 23.22
CA HIS A 334 -37.42 11.96 24.67
C HIS A 334 -35.95 11.71 25.02
N ILE A 335 -35.45 12.61 25.88
CA ILE A 335 -34.10 12.31 26.44
C ILE A 335 -34.29 11.51 27.74
N ALA A 336 -34.31 10.21 27.54
CA ALA A 336 -34.57 9.28 28.67
C ALA A 336 -34.09 7.88 28.27
N ASP A 337 -33.91 7.04 29.34
CA ASP A 337 -33.52 5.64 29.06
C ASP A 337 -34.74 4.72 29.01
N VAL A 338 -34.57 3.68 28.16
CA VAL A 338 -35.65 2.66 28.16
C VAL A 338 -35.46 1.74 29.38
N GLU A 339 -36.55 1.53 30.16
CA GLU A 339 -36.44 0.73 31.40
C GLU A 339 -37.02 -0.68 31.21
N ARG A 340 -38.15 -0.72 30.59
CA ARG A 340 -38.78 -2.04 30.36
C ARG A 340 -39.87 -1.91 29.31
N LEU A 341 -40.33 -3.13 28.93
CA LEU A 341 -41.44 -3.16 27.95
C LEU A 341 -42.63 -3.89 28.58
N SER A 342 -43.87 -3.41 28.28
CA SER A 342 -45.12 -4.17 28.53
C SER A 342 -45.99 -4.18 27.26
N LYS A 343 -47.19 -4.78 27.37
CA LYS A 343 -48.00 -4.95 26.15
C LYS A 343 -48.13 -3.62 25.38
N GLN A 344 -47.16 -3.51 24.29
CA GLN A 344 -47.14 -2.40 23.31
C GLN A 344 -46.82 -1.07 24.01
N ILE A 345 -46.24 -1.13 25.12
CA ILE A 345 -45.85 0.12 25.78
C ILE A 345 -44.34 0.08 26.06
N VAL A 346 -43.64 1.20 25.73
CA VAL A 346 -42.23 1.38 26.13
C VAL A 346 -42.18 2.32 27.34
N HIS A 347 -41.62 1.81 28.46
CA HIS A 347 -41.55 2.61 29.71
C HIS A 347 -40.16 3.26 29.83
N LEU A 348 -40.16 4.54 30.07
CA LEU A 348 -38.88 5.27 30.10
C LEU A 348 -38.50 5.57 31.55
N SER A 349 -37.29 6.02 31.74
CA SER A 349 -36.75 6.24 33.09
C SER A 349 -37.36 7.48 33.75
N ASP A 350 -38.01 8.30 32.97
CA ASP A 350 -38.60 9.51 33.61
C ASP A 350 -40.08 9.31 33.91
N GLY A 351 -40.53 8.00 33.80
CA GLY A 351 -41.93 7.69 34.18
C GLY A 351 -42.87 7.72 32.99
N THR A 352 -42.36 8.17 31.82
CA THR A 352 -43.21 8.27 30.62
C THR A 352 -43.50 6.87 30.06
N ALA A 353 -44.76 6.70 29.59
CA ALA A 353 -45.17 5.43 28.93
C ALA A 353 -45.64 5.73 27.49
N LEU A 354 -44.97 4.97 26.62
CA LEU A 354 -45.24 5.29 25.19
C LEU A 354 -45.93 4.11 24.52
N HIS A 355 -47.17 4.40 24.06
CA HIS A 355 -47.77 3.34 23.22
C HIS A 355 -46.99 3.19 21.90
N THR A 356 -46.70 1.85 21.61
CA THR A 356 -45.77 1.67 20.47
C THR A 356 -46.23 0.45 19.65
N ASP A 357 -46.46 0.72 18.35
CA ASP A 357 -46.85 -0.39 17.45
C ASP A 357 -45.61 -1.09 16.86
N VAL A 358 -44.53 -0.24 16.89
CA VAL A 358 -43.25 -0.81 16.41
C VAL A 358 -42.11 -0.14 17.19
N LEU A 359 -41.18 -1.01 17.66
CA LEU A 359 -39.95 -0.45 18.27
C LEU A 359 -38.74 -0.69 17.36
N CYS A 360 -38.22 0.49 16.84
CA CYS A 360 -37.05 0.42 15.96
C CYS A 360 -35.79 0.80 16.75
N CYS A 361 -34.75 0.02 16.50
CA CYS A 361 -33.57 0.23 17.37
C CYS A 361 -32.35 0.54 16.51
N ALA A 362 -31.77 1.72 16.80
CA ALA A 362 -30.44 2.07 16.28
C ALA A 362 -29.38 1.92 17.39
N THR A 363 -29.07 0.69 17.68
CA THR A 363 -28.32 0.43 18.95
C THR A 363 -26.91 -0.06 18.61
N GLY A 364 -26.51 0.25 17.34
CA GLY A 364 -25.09 0.06 17.02
C GLY A 364 -24.80 -1.37 16.52
N TRP A 365 -23.46 -1.72 16.48
CA TRP A 365 -23.01 -2.96 15.79
C TRP A 365 -21.98 -3.67 16.66
N LYS A 366 -21.96 -5.00 16.43
CA LYS A 366 -20.76 -5.73 16.92
C LYS A 366 -19.59 -5.56 15.95
N HIS A 367 -18.44 -5.11 16.47
CA HIS A 367 -17.39 -4.65 15.52
C HIS A 367 -16.32 -5.73 15.38
N VAL A 368 -16.61 -6.91 15.94
CA VAL A 368 -15.71 -8.05 15.74
C VAL A 368 -16.40 -9.07 14.83
N PRO A 369 -15.66 -9.46 13.79
CA PRO A 369 -16.30 -10.43 12.90
C PRO A 369 -16.55 -11.77 13.61
N PRO A 370 -17.73 -12.33 13.31
CA PRO A 370 -18.05 -13.60 13.99
C PRO A 370 -17.31 -14.78 13.38
N ILE A 371 -15.96 -14.66 13.31
CA ILE A 371 -15.09 -15.75 12.81
C ILE A 371 -14.20 -16.21 13.97
N ARG A 372 -14.29 -17.51 14.14
CA ARG A 372 -13.36 -18.05 15.15
C ARG A 372 -11.97 -18.33 14.54
N PHE A 373 -10.91 -17.76 15.18
CA PHE A 373 -9.54 -17.95 14.63
C PHE A 373 -8.79 -18.99 15.49
N LEU A 374 -8.10 -19.89 14.76
CA LEU A 374 -7.34 -20.97 15.41
C LEU A 374 -5.90 -20.94 14.89
N PRO A 375 -5.08 -21.42 15.81
CA PRO A 375 -5.34 -21.98 17.14
C PRO A 375 -5.81 -20.90 18.13
N GLU A 376 -6.35 -21.41 19.23
CA GLU A 376 -6.87 -20.44 20.22
C GLU A 376 -5.76 -19.49 20.69
N GLY A 377 -6.08 -18.20 20.73
CA GLY A 377 -5.11 -17.19 21.22
C GLY A 377 -4.46 -16.42 20.06
N ILE A 378 -4.66 -16.89 18.84
CA ILE A 378 -3.96 -16.27 17.70
C ILE A 378 -4.55 -14.87 17.43
N THR A 379 -5.77 -14.59 17.91
CA THR A 379 -6.42 -13.28 17.66
C THR A 379 -5.51 -12.14 18.14
N GLU A 380 -4.85 -12.45 19.29
CA GLU A 380 -3.89 -11.42 19.79
C GLU A 380 -2.76 -11.17 18.78
N ASP A 381 -2.27 -12.20 18.22
CA ASP A 381 -1.12 -12.07 17.30
C ASP A 381 -1.54 -11.39 15.98
N ILE A 382 -2.79 -11.58 15.67
CA ILE A 382 -3.13 -11.01 14.34
C ILE A 382 -3.73 -9.61 14.54
N GLY A 383 -3.75 -9.13 15.83
CA GLY A 383 -4.02 -7.71 16.10
C GLY A 383 -5.52 -7.41 16.14
N MET A 384 -6.36 -8.47 16.35
CA MET A 384 -7.82 -8.26 16.46
C MET A 384 -8.19 -8.02 17.93
N PRO A 385 -9.35 -7.37 18.10
CA PRO A 385 -9.80 -7.12 19.48
C PRO A 385 -9.92 -8.43 20.28
N HIS A 386 -9.41 -8.37 21.50
CA HIS A 386 -9.46 -9.54 22.43
C HIS A 386 -9.51 -9.02 23.87
N THR A 387 -9.85 -9.92 24.73
CA THR A 387 -9.95 -9.52 26.14
C THR A 387 -8.57 -9.17 26.69
N PRO A 388 -8.47 -7.94 27.27
CA PRO A 388 -7.17 -7.53 27.80
C PRO A 388 -6.74 -8.38 29.00
N SER A 389 -5.47 -8.70 29.07
CA SER A 389 -4.84 -9.41 30.20
C SER A 389 -3.42 -8.86 30.41
N PRO A 390 -2.95 -8.96 31.67
CA PRO A 390 -1.64 -8.36 31.98
C PRO A 390 -0.54 -8.89 31.05
N ASN A 391 -0.80 -10.01 30.44
CA ASN A 391 0.26 -10.60 29.59
C ASN A 391 -0.11 -10.55 28.11
N SER A 392 -1.18 -9.77 27.82
CA SER A 392 -1.60 -9.78 26.39
C SER A 392 -1.19 -8.46 25.73
N PHE A 393 -0.63 -8.51 24.54
CA PHE A 393 -0.34 -7.31 23.73
C PHE A 393 -1.63 -6.65 23.23
N PRO A 394 -1.63 -5.31 23.22
CA PRO A 394 -0.54 -4.43 23.70
C PRO A 394 -0.46 -4.41 25.23
N TYR A 395 0.89 -4.38 25.74
CA TYR A 395 1.12 -4.42 27.20
C TYR A 395 0.88 -3.04 27.82
N ALA A 396 0.54 -3.11 29.12
CA ALA A 396 0.26 -1.83 29.84
C ALA A 396 1.45 -0.86 29.71
N SER A 397 2.66 -1.35 29.73
CA SER A 397 3.84 -0.46 29.68
C SER A 397 3.92 0.28 28.34
N ILE A 398 3.70 -0.42 27.25
CA ILE A 398 3.78 0.29 25.95
C ILE A 398 2.59 1.26 25.81
N LEU A 399 1.44 0.86 26.38
CA LEU A 399 0.30 1.80 26.30
C LEU A 399 0.63 3.10 27.04
N ASP A 400 1.24 2.98 28.24
CA ASP A 400 1.58 4.19 29.00
C ASP A 400 2.61 5.04 28.24
N GLN A 401 3.54 4.34 27.71
CA GLN A 401 4.58 5.07 26.93
C GLN A 401 3.96 5.81 25.74
N VAL A 402 3.14 5.15 25.01
CA VAL A 402 2.58 5.75 23.78
C VAL A 402 1.62 6.89 24.17
N ASP A 403 0.84 6.65 25.27
CA ASP A 403 -0.05 7.76 25.68
C ASP A 403 0.77 9.01 26.02
N LYS A 404 1.83 8.80 26.73
CA LYS A 404 2.68 9.96 27.05
C LYS A 404 3.21 10.64 25.77
N GLU A 405 3.65 9.82 24.87
CA GLU A 405 4.13 10.37 23.59
C GLU A 405 3.03 11.19 22.88
N ILE A 406 1.84 10.64 22.84
CA ILE A 406 0.74 11.35 22.16
C ILE A 406 0.49 12.70 22.87
N PHE A 407 0.51 12.70 24.14
CA PHE A 407 0.21 13.94 24.88
C PHE A 407 1.37 14.94 24.72
N ASP A 408 2.49 14.42 24.67
CA ASP A 408 3.62 15.34 24.45
C ASP A 408 3.53 16.01 23.08
N LYS A 409 3.12 15.16 22.15
CA LYS A 409 3.06 15.74 20.78
C LYS A 409 1.80 16.58 20.59
N PHE A 410 0.74 16.18 21.28
CA PHE A 410 -0.54 16.90 21.10
C PHE A 410 -1.13 17.20 22.48
N PRO A 411 -0.69 18.20 23.14
CA PRO A 411 -1.10 18.51 24.52
C PRO A 411 -2.62 18.74 24.62
N ARG A 412 -3.20 19.26 23.53
CA ARG A 412 -4.65 19.53 23.58
C ARG A 412 -5.44 18.24 23.85
N LEU A 413 -4.89 17.08 23.52
CA LEU A 413 -5.68 15.83 23.67
C LEU A 413 -5.73 15.40 25.13
N LYS A 414 -4.93 16.06 26.07
CA LYS A 414 -5.05 15.78 27.52
C LYS A 414 -6.39 16.29 28.07
N ASP A 415 -6.85 17.29 27.35
CA ASP A 415 -8.09 17.90 27.86
C ASP A 415 -9.32 17.34 27.14
N GLN A 416 -9.32 16.09 26.86
CA GLN A 416 -10.50 15.53 26.18
C GLN A 416 -11.77 15.78 27.01
N PRO A 417 -12.80 16.21 26.37
CA PRO A 417 -14.03 16.31 27.18
C PRO A 417 -14.46 14.94 27.72
N ILE A 418 -13.78 14.44 28.78
CA ILE A 418 -14.22 13.10 29.23
C ILE A 418 -15.75 13.07 29.28
N GLN A 419 -16.42 12.33 28.35
CA GLN A 419 -17.87 12.00 28.35
C GLN A 419 -18.45 12.06 29.78
N LYS A 420 -17.69 12.04 30.93
CA LYS A 420 -18.22 12.17 32.30
C LYS A 420 -18.27 13.64 32.73
N VAL A 421 -17.42 14.58 32.03
CA VAL A 421 -17.54 16.03 32.35
C VAL A 421 -18.66 16.66 31.51
N GLN A 422 -19.15 16.03 30.29
CA GLN A 422 -20.21 16.58 29.40
C GLN A 422 -21.57 15.94 29.70
N ASN A 423 -21.52 14.57 30.28
CA ASN A 423 -22.76 13.91 30.73
C ASN A 423 -22.46 13.03 31.96
N SER A 424 -22.67 13.56 33.08
CA SER A 424 -22.35 12.87 34.35
C SER A 424 -23.11 11.54 34.48
N LYS A 425 -24.07 11.31 33.62
CA LYS A 425 -24.89 10.07 33.74
C LYS A 425 -24.44 9.02 32.72
N TYR A 426 -23.36 9.24 32.03
CA TYR A 426 -22.99 8.35 30.92
C TYR A 426 -22.57 6.98 31.48
N HIS A 427 -23.02 5.94 30.87
CA HIS A 427 -22.51 4.58 31.03
C HIS A 427 -22.93 3.73 29.82
N ALA A 428 -22.19 2.59 29.69
CA ALA A 428 -22.47 1.69 28.53
C ALA A 428 -23.94 1.26 28.50
N LEU A 429 -24.47 0.95 27.28
CA LEU A 429 -25.90 0.64 27.05
C LEU A 429 -26.38 -0.50 27.97
N LEU A 430 -25.61 -1.55 28.15
CA LEU A 430 -26.12 -2.73 28.88
C LEU A 430 -26.03 -2.50 30.39
N GLU A 431 -25.45 -1.37 30.79
CA GLU A 431 -25.51 -1.03 32.24
C GLU A 431 -26.85 -0.41 32.62
N ASP A 432 -27.70 -0.02 31.60
CA ASP A 432 -29.06 0.48 31.89
C ASP A 432 -29.94 -0.63 32.50
N LYS A 433 -30.81 -0.08 33.42
CA LYS A 433 -31.77 -1.05 34.02
C LYS A 433 -32.74 -1.61 32.97
N GLY A 434 -32.83 -2.97 32.82
CA GLY A 434 -33.91 -3.53 31.96
C GLY A 434 -33.36 -3.99 30.61
N LEU A 435 -32.03 -3.78 30.38
CA LEU A 435 -31.47 -4.27 29.11
C LEU A 435 -30.42 -5.36 29.41
N SER A 436 -30.48 -6.37 28.58
CA SER A 436 -29.50 -7.47 28.69
C SER A 436 -29.17 -8.04 27.30
N SER A 437 -28.17 -8.97 27.24
CA SER A 437 -27.82 -9.61 25.95
C SER A 437 -27.38 -11.06 26.20
N ASN A 438 -27.65 -11.93 25.16
CA ASN A 438 -27.13 -13.31 25.25
C ASN A 438 -25.85 -13.45 24.42
N ASP A 439 -25.44 -12.38 23.88
CA ASP A 439 -24.24 -12.43 23.00
C ASP A 439 -22.98 -12.47 23.87
N ASP A 440 -22.03 -13.21 23.37
CA ASP A 440 -20.75 -13.28 24.11
C ASP A 440 -19.99 -11.95 24.00
N ILE A 441 -20.02 -11.41 22.80
CA ILE A 441 -19.36 -10.11 22.59
C ILE A 441 -20.43 -9.07 22.21
N THR A 442 -20.41 -7.96 23.04
CA THR A 442 -21.31 -6.81 22.77
C THR A 442 -20.49 -5.53 22.61
N PRO A 443 -21.19 -4.51 22.12
CA PRO A 443 -20.45 -3.25 21.98
C PRO A 443 -19.88 -2.77 23.31
N SER A 444 -20.40 -3.23 24.46
CA SER A 444 -19.89 -2.77 25.77
C SER A 444 -18.82 -3.71 26.32
N THR A 445 -18.62 -4.84 25.64
CA THR A 445 -17.55 -5.73 26.12
C THR A 445 -16.19 -5.04 26.01
N GLU A 446 -15.52 -5.03 27.17
CA GLU A 446 -14.19 -4.40 27.14
C GLU A 446 -13.18 -5.26 26.36
N LEU A 447 -12.79 -4.75 25.13
CA LEU A 447 -11.78 -5.43 24.31
C LEU A 447 -10.65 -4.45 23.96
N THR A 448 -9.48 -5.10 23.69
CA THR A 448 -8.45 -4.22 23.09
C THR A 448 -8.90 -3.70 21.73
N PRO A 449 -8.41 -2.53 21.26
CA PRO A 449 -8.76 -2.06 19.91
C PRO A 449 -8.04 -2.86 18.81
N TYR A 450 -8.56 -2.71 17.62
CA TYR A 450 -7.71 -3.24 16.54
C TYR A 450 -6.31 -2.62 16.59
N THR A 451 -5.34 -3.51 16.73
CA THR A 451 -3.96 -2.99 16.74
C THR A 451 -3.19 -3.55 15.54
N LEU A 452 -3.40 -2.85 14.44
CA LEU A 452 -2.79 -3.29 13.16
C LEU A 452 -1.81 -2.23 12.67
N TYR A 453 -0.71 -2.72 12.11
CA TYR A 453 0.21 -1.76 11.45
C TYR A 453 -0.43 -1.18 10.18
N HIS A 454 -0.58 0.16 10.25
CA HIS A 454 -1.27 0.96 9.21
C HIS A 454 -2.71 0.49 9.02
N PHE A 455 -3.21 -0.18 10.07
CA PHE A 455 -4.61 -0.66 10.09
C PHE A 455 -4.82 -1.75 9.04
N ILE A 456 -3.69 -2.43 8.50
CA ILE A 456 -3.87 -3.38 7.37
C ILE A 456 -3.31 -4.73 7.78
N ILE A 457 -2.10 -4.75 8.52
CA ILE A 457 -1.53 -6.10 8.76
C ILE A 457 -1.26 -6.24 10.26
N PRO A 458 -1.09 -7.51 10.66
CA PRO A 458 -0.87 -7.78 12.09
C PRO A 458 0.49 -7.25 12.56
N PRO A 459 0.53 -6.78 13.81
CA PRO A 459 1.78 -6.25 14.37
C PRO A 459 2.65 -7.35 15.00
N SER A 460 2.82 -8.47 14.22
CA SER A 460 3.57 -9.62 14.77
C SER A 460 4.65 -10.05 13.78
N SER A 461 5.78 -10.55 14.41
CA SER A 461 6.89 -11.00 13.54
C SER A 461 6.49 -12.22 12.71
N GLN A 462 5.65 -13.10 13.38
CA GLN A 462 5.21 -14.30 12.65
C GLN A 462 4.49 -13.94 11.34
N PHE A 463 3.72 -12.86 11.37
CA PHE A 463 2.90 -12.59 10.16
C PHE A 463 3.64 -11.62 9.23
N LEU A 464 4.77 -11.09 9.71
CA LEU A 464 5.70 -10.47 8.75
C LEU A 464 6.44 -11.52 7.91
N LYS A 465 6.63 -12.68 8.60
CA LYS A 465 7.34 -13.77 7.93
C LYS A 465 6.42 -14.49 6.94
N THR A 466 5.22 -14.76 7.39
CA THR A 466 4.36 -15.60 6.51
C THR A 466 3.66 -14.72 5.48
N ARG A 467 3.21 -13.48 5.90
CA ARG A 467 2.51 -12.52 5.02
C ARG A 467 1.27 -13.15 4.39
N ASP A 468 0.54 -13.74 5.20
CA ASP A 468 -0.56 -14.53 4.58
C ASP A 468 -1.91 -14.06 5.12
N ILE A 469 -1.91 -12.84 5.85
CA ILE A 469 -3.22 -12.31 6.26
C ILE A 469 -3.14 -10.78 6.25
N ALA A 470 -4.23 -10.15 5.85
CA ALA A 470 -4.34 -8.67 5.91
C ALA A 470 -5.79 -8.27 6.13
N PHE A 471 -5.95 -7.00 6.58
CA PHE A 471 -7.28 -6.42 6.85
C PHE A 471 -7.47 -5.19 5.96
N VAL A 472 -8.59 -5.23 5.31
CA VAL A 472 -8.89 -4.05 4.46
C VAL A 472 -10.32 -3.59 4.80
N GLY A 473 -10.36 -2.29 5.12
CA GLY A 473 -11.72 -1.73 5.31
C GLY A 473 -12.13 -1.77 6.78
N MET A 474 -11.09 -2.18 7.68
CA MET A 474 -11.43 -2.11 9.13
C MET A 474 -11.14 -0.71 9.66
N VAL A 475 -11.55 0.26 8.84
CA VAL A 475 -11.39 1.68 9.23
C VAL A 475 -12.68 2.42 8.83
N VAL A 476 -13.08 3.43 9.60
CA VAL A 476 -14.25 4.25 9.23
C VAL A 476 -13.77 5.68 8.96
N ASN A 477 -14.26 6.18 7.78
CA ASN A 477 -13.89 7.54 7.36
C ASN A 477 -14.82 8.02 6.25
N PHE A 478 -14.67 9.41 5.73
CA PHE A 478 -15.53 9.99 4.67
C PHE A 478 -15.08 9.54 3.28
N SER A 479 -13.88 8.93 3.22
CA SER A 479 -13.28 8.63 1.89
C SER A 479 -13.06 7.13 1.72
N HIS A 480 -14.14 6.43 2.09
CA HIS A 480 -13.97 4.97 2.18
C HIS A 480 -13.56 4.37 0.83
N PRO A 481 -14.13 4.77 -0.30
CA PRO A 481 -13.71 4.15 -1.58
C PRO A 481 -12.23 4.43 -1.90
N MET A 482 -11.76 5.68 -1.63
CA MET A 482 -10.32 5.98 -1.91
C MET A 482 -9.42 5.17 -0.96
N VAL A 483 -9.76 5.18 0.28
CA VAL A 483 -8.91 4.47 1.27
C VAL A 483 -8.87 2.98 0.94
N SER A 484 -10.07 2.39 0.65
CA SER A 484 -10.06 0.95 0.31
C SER A 484 -9.23 0.67 -0.94
N HIS A 485 -9.27 1.59 -1.87
CA HIS A 485 -8.51 1.42 -3.12
C HIS A 485 -7.00 1.42 -2.85
N VAL A 486 -6.54 2.36 -2.06
CA VAL A 486 -5.08 2.47 -1.82
C VAL A 486 -4.65 1.41 -0.80
N GLN A 487 -5.53 1.06 0.29
CA GLN A 487 -5.19 -0.05 1.20
C GLN A 487 -5.01 -1.37 0.45
N SER A 488 -5.92 -1.50 -0.56
CA SER A 488 -5.82 -2.78 -1.31
C SER A 488 -4.50 -2.87 -2.07
N LEU A 489 -4.05 -1.75 -2.65
CA LEU A 489 -2.73 -1.78 -3.33
C LEU A 489 -1.61 -2.01 -2.34
N TRP A 490 -1.65 -1.24 -1.21
CA TRP A 490 -0.61 -1.45 -0.17
C TRP A 490 -0.60 -2.89 0.33
N MET A 491 -1.81 -3.46 0.62
CA MET A 491 -1.92 -4.89 1.03
C MET A 491 -1.21 -5.80 0.02
N ASN A 492 -1.48 -5.57 -1.25
CA ASN A 492 -0.85 -6.47 -2.25
C ASN A 492 0.67 -6.31 -2.25
N ALA A 493 1.12 -5.06 -2.08
CA ALA A 493 2.58 -4.89 -2.00
C ALA A 493 3.16 -5.66 -0.80
N PHE A 494 2.41 -5.68 0.26
CA PHE A 494 2.86 -6.47 1.42
C PHE A 494 2.88 -7.97 1.10
N PHE A 495 1.75 -8.51 0.56
CA PHE A 495 1.73 -9.95 0.21
C PHE A 495 2.85 -10.30 -0.77
N ASP A 496 3.28 -9.25 -1.61
CA ASP A 496 4.26 -9.55 -2.68
C ASP A 496 5.68 -9.22 -2.19
N GLU A 497 5.72 -8.76 -0.93
CA GLU A 497 7.05 -8.41 -0.34
C GLU A 497 7.68 -7.22 -1.07
N MET A 498 6.92 -6.29 -1.29
CA MET A 498 7.46 -5.18 -2.12
C MET A 498 7.41 -3.88 -1.31
N ILE A 499 7.34 -4.05 -0.02
CA ILE A 499 7.48 -2.85 0.83
C ILE A 499 8.83 -2.96 1.56
N PRO A 500 9.80 -2.19 1.12
CA PRO A 500 11.19 -2.34 1.57
C PRO A 500 11.32 -2.12 3.09
N SER A 501 10.48 -1.32 3.61
CA SER A 501 10.60 -1.00 5.05
C SER A 501 10.09 -2.16 5.92
N LEU A 502 9.59 -3.20 5.28
CA LEU A 502 9.06 -4.30 6.10
C LEU A 502 9.80 -5.59 5.75
N PRO A 503 10.79 -6.00 6.57
CA PRO A 503 11.60 -7.20 6.26
C PRO A 503 10.88 -8.48 6.68
N ARG A 504 11.17 -9.59 5.92
CA ARG A 504 10.53 -10.88 6.27
C ARG A 504 11.09 -11.42 7.60
N ASN A 505 12.39 -11.16 7.78
CA ASN A 505 13.00 -11.64 9.06
C ASN A 505 13.53 -10.44 9.86
N PRO A 506 12.60 -9.92 10.61
CA PRO A 506 12.95 -8.67 11.29
C PRO A 506 13.77 -8.92 12.57
N SER A 507 14.74 -7.97 12.91
CA SER A 507 15.43 -8.02 14.22
C SER A 507 14.47 -7.69 15.37
N PRO A 508 14.73 -8.13 16.53
CA PRO A 508 13.87 -7.81 17.69
C PRO A 508 13.67 -6.30 17.85
N GLU A 509 14.73 -5.54 17.61
CA GLU A 509 14.55 -4.07 17.70
C GLU A 509 13.53 -3.56 16.69
N PHE A 510 13.61 -4.09 15.51
CA PHE A 510 12.61 -3.66 14.52
C PHE A 510 11.19 -4.02 14.98
N VAL A 511 11.05 -5.30 15.45
CA VAL A 511 9.69 -5.73 15.85
C VAL A 511 9.15 -4.78 16.93
N SER A 512 10.02 -4.40 17.88
CA SER A 512 9.56 -3.48 18.92
C SER A 512 9.08 -2.15 18.34
N ARG A 513 9.83 -1.55 17.37
CA ARG A 513 9.39 -0.29 16.74
C ARG A 513 8.13 -0.50 15.91
N PHE A 514 8.10 -1.63 15.24
CA PHE A 514 6.93 -1.98 14.41
C PHE A 514 5.67 -2.09 15.28
N GLN A 515 5.75 -2.76 16.39
CA GLN A 515 4.58 -2.91 17.29
C GLN A 515 4.24 -1.57 17.95
N HIS A 516 5.33 -0.89 18.32
CA HIS A 516 5.08 0.46 18.90
C HIS A 516 4.27 1.35 17.97
N LYS A 517 4.65 1.35 16.71
CA LYS A 517 3.89 2.17 15.75
C LYS A 517 2.43 1.70 15.64
N ALA A 518 2.19 0.39 15.59
CA ALA A 518 0.79 -0.10 15.52
C ALA A 518 -0.01 0.36 16.74
N VAL A 519 0.66 0.34 17.90
CA VAL A 519 -0.06 0.71 19.13
C VAL A 519 -0.28 2.24 19.13
N LEU A 520 0.76 2.93 18.69
CA LEU A 520 0.62 4.40 18.62
C LEU A 520 -0.60 4.79 17.77
N HIS A 521 -0.76 4.20 16.57
CA HIS A 521 -1.89 4.58 15.71
C HIS A 521 -3.23 4.17 16.33
N SER A 522 -3.26 2.98 16.90
CA SER A 522 -4.55 2.55 17.49
C SER A 522 -4.89 3.41 18.72
N ARG A 523 -3.86 3.77 19.47
CA ARG A 523 -4.14 4.49 20.73
C ARG A 523 -4.45 5.96 20.44
N PHE A 524 -3.91 6.42 19.36
CA PHE A 524 -4.20 7.82 18.99
C PHE A 524 -5.70 8.05 18.85
N GLY A 525 -6.45 7.14 18.19
CA GLY A 525 -7.92 7.27 18.02
C GLY A 525 -8.64 7.40 19.36
N LYS A 526 -8.19 6.67 20.38
CA LYS A 526 -8.83 6.75 21.71
C LYS A 526 -8.84 8.17 22.25
N TRP A 527 -7.77 8.82 21.93
CA TRP A 527 -7.72 10.17 22.53
C TRP A 527 -8.25 11.23 21.56
N ARG A 528 -8.15 11.01 20.32
CA ARG A 528 -8.60 12.04 19.37
C ARG A 528 -10.11 11.93 19.12
N TYR A 529 -10.67 10.75 19.30
CA TYR A 529 -12.09 10.62 18.90
C TYR A 529 -12.86 9.90 20.00
N PRO A 530 -12.99 10.48 21.12
CA PRO A 530 -13.65 9.82 22.25
C PRO A 530 -15.17 9.81 22.10
N SER A 531 -15.71 10.68 21.23
CA SER A 531 -17.17 10.69 21.00
C SER A 531 -17.55 9.76 19.85
N GLY A 532 -16.56 9.22 19.21
CA GLY A 532 -16.78 8.18 18.17
C GLY A 532 -16.30 6.81 18.64
N PHE A 533 -15.62 6.09 17.72
CA PHE A 533 -15.29 4.68 18.05
C PHE A 533 -13.77 4.53 18.12
N GLY A 534 -13.04 5.63 18.24
CA GLY A 534 -11.55 5.64 18.16
C GLY A 534 -10.92 4.70 19.19
N HIS A 535 -11.68 4.38 20.27
CA HIS A 535 -11.09 3.49 21.30
C HIS A 535 -11.19 2.02 20.87
N SER A 536 -12.00 1.80 19.81
CA SER A 536 -12.18 0.38 19.42
C SER A 536 -11.50 0.09 18.08
N PHE A 537 -11.63 1.03 17.16
CA PHE A 537 -11.04 0.83 15.82
C PHE A 537 -10.77 2.19 15.20
N PRO A 538 -9.90 2.15 14.08
CA PRO A 538 -9.53 3.44 13.48
C PRO A 538 -10.77 4.17 12.91
N ASP A 539 -10.96 5.39 13.46
CA ASP A 539 -12.11 6.28 13.11
C ASP A 539 -11.58 7.71 12.94
N PHE A 540 -11.53 8.03 11.54
CA PHE A 540 -10.99 9.39 11.39
C PHE A 540 -11.57 10.03 10.12
N VAL A 541 -11.51 11.48 10.06
CA VAL A 541 -12.09 12.22 8.91
C VAL A 541 -11.00 13.12 8.31
N PHE A 542 -10.44 14.16 9.06
CA PHE A 542 -9.46 15.11 8.49
C PHE A 542 -8.09 14.44 8.32
N ASP A 543 -8.03 13.22 8.78
CA ASP A 543 -6.72 12.53 8.78
C ASP A 543 -6.62 11.56 7.59
N ALA A 544 -7.60 11.59 6.78
CA ALA A 544 -7.65 10.55 5.73
C ALA A 544 -6.60 10.85 4.65
N VAL A 545 -6.47 12.16 4.24
CA VAL A 545 -5.49 12.45 3.17
C VAL A 545 -4.07 12.14 3.66
N PRO A 546 -3.70 12.58 4.84
CA PRO A 546 -2.36 12.19 5.32
C PRO A 546 -2.22 10.66 5.42
N TYR A 547 -3.27 10.00 5.79
CA TYR A 547 -3.18 8.52 5.83
C TYR A 547 -2.89 7.95 4.43
N LEU A 548 -3.60 8.45 3.40
CA LEU A 548 -3.30 7.97 2.04
C LEU A 548 -1.85 8.29 1.66
N ASP A 549 -1.35 9.49 2.13
CA ASP A 549 0.05 9.85 1.85
C ASP A 549 1.01 8.84 2.50
N LEU A 550 0.61 8.49 3.72
CA LEU A 550 1.47 7.51 4.43
C LEU A 550 1.58 6.20 3.64
N LEU A 551 0.46 5.73 3.13
CA LEU A 551 0.51 4.45 2.39
C LEU A 551 1.23 4.61 1.05
N LEU A 552 0.99 5.71 0.37
CA LEU A 552 1.66 5.91 -0.94
C LEU A 552 3.17 6.07 -0.75
N LYS A 553 3.49 6.74 0.34
CA LYS A 553 4.94 6.89 0.58
C LYS A 553 5.58 5.51 0.78
N ASP A 554 4.91 4.66 1.54
CA ASP A 554 5.45 3.28 1.69
C ASP A 554 5.59 2.58 0.33
N LEU A 555 4.72 2.95 -0.55
CA LEU A 555 4.73 2.26 -1.86
C LEU A 555 5.72 2.93 -2.82
N GLY A 556 6.36 4.05 -2.29
CA GLY A 556 7.28 4.81 -3.15
C GLY A 556 6.54 5.59 -4.25
N LEU A 557 5.32 5.89 -4.12
CA LEU A 557 4.54 6.66 -5.12
C LEU A 557 4.41 8.10 -4.64
N PRO A 558 4.26 9.02 -5.69
CA PRO A 558 4.15 10.44 -5.31
C PRO A 558 2.92 10.69 -4.41
N ILE A 559 3.22 11.53 -3.44
CA ILE A 559 2.10 11.81 -2.49
C ILE A 559 1.45 13.15 -2.87
N TYR A 560 2.10 13.97 -3.65
CA TYR A 560 1.45 15.21 -4.14
C TYR A 560 0.83 14.94 -5.52
N ARG A 561 -0.44 15.28 -5.61
CA ARG A 561 -1.15 14.79 -6.82
C ARG A 561 -1.89 15.94 -7.50
N LYS A 562 -1.60 17.15 -7.09
CA LYS A 562 -2.18 18.32 -7.78
C LYS A 562 -1.12 19.12 -8.53
N ASN A 563 -1.63 20.00 -9.43
CA ASN A 563 -0.68 20.80 -10.24
C ASN A 563 -0.26 22.07 -9.49
N GLY A 564 0.99 22.00 -8.86
CA GLY A 564 1.49 23.23 -8.20
C GLY A 564 1.39 23.10 -6.67
N ALA A 565 2.32 23.74 -6.03
CA ALA A 565 2.39 23.67 -4.55
C ALA A 565 1.16 24.32 -3.91
N PHE A 566 0.65 25.36 -4.50
CA PHE A 566 -0.54 26.03 -3.94
C PHE A 566 -1.78 25.14 -4.06
N SER A 567 -1.92 24.52 -5.21
CA SER A 567 -3.10 23.64 -5.39
C SER A 567 -3.01 22.41 -4.48
N GLU A 568 -1.74 21.99 -4.18
CA GLU A 568 -1.60 20.83 -3.25
C GLU A 568 -2.16 21.16 -1.86
N MET A 569 -2.11 22.42 -1.60
CA MET A 569 -2.52 22.80 -0.23
C MET A 569 -4.00 23.21 -0.19
N THR A 570 -4.54 23.73 -1.24
CA THR A 570 -5.82 24.44 -1.06
C THR A 570 -6.94 23.69 -1.80
N ASP A 571 -6.56 22.88 -2.86
CA ASP A 571 -7.64 22.15 -3.56
C ASP A 571 -7.93 20.83 -2.83
N PRO A 572 -9.24 20.46 -2.84
CA PRO A 572 -9.57 19.19 -2.17
C PRO A 572 -9.06 17.98 -2.97
N TYR A 573 -8.55 17.00 -2.14
CA TYR A 573 -8.20 15.70 -2.77
C TYR A 573 -9.44 14.81 -2.91
N GLY A 574 -9.64 14.31 -4.20
CA GLY A 574 -10.81 13.43 -4.44
C GLY A 574 -10.39 12.18 -5.23
N PRO A 575 -11.43 11.32 -5.54
CA PRO A 575 -11.15 10.08 -6.28
C PRO A 575 -10.42 10.35 -7.59
N GLU A 576 -10.63 11.48 -8.17
CA GLU A 576 -10.00 11.77 -9.50
C GLU A 576 -8.48 11.86 -9.36
N ASP A 577 -8.00 12.15 -8.18
CA ASP A 577 -6.54 12.32 -8.01
C ASP A 577 -5.85 10.97 -7.83
N TYR A 578 -6.63 9.90 -7.70
CA TYR A 578 -5.99 8.59 -7.44
C TYR A 578 -6.38 7.59 -8.52
N THR A 579 -6.75 8.00 -9.70
CA THR A 579 -7.31 7.11 -10.75
C THR A 579 -6.22 6.19 -11.29
N THR A 580 -4.94 6.65 -11.17
CA THR A 580 -3.91 5.88 -11.90
C THR A 580 -2.96 5.22 -10.90
N VAL A 581 -3.38 5.18 -9.64
CA VAL A 581 -2.39 4.77 -8.61
C VAL A 581 -2.01 3.30 -8.86
N VAL A 582 -2.96 2.46 -9.21
CA VAL A 582 -2.59 1.04 -9.45
C VAL A 582 -1.70 0.96 -10.70
N ASP A 583 -2.06 1.73 -11.75
CA ASP A 583 -1.21 1.75 -12.97
C ASP A 583 0.19 2.28 -12.63
N GLU A 584 0.20 3.37 -11.83
CA GLU A 584 1.53 3.91 -11.44
C GLU A 584 2.36 2.83 -10.75
N TRP A 585 1.66 2.12 -9.86
CA TRP A 585 2.36 1.04 -9.16
C TRP A 585 2.81 -0.06 -10.14
N LYS A 586 1.90 -0.49 -11.01
CA LYS A 586 2.31 -1.50 -12.02
C LYS A 586 3.49 -1.00 -12.85
N ALA A 587 3.31 0.30 -13.21
CA ALA A 587 4.40 0.86 -14.05
C ALA A 587 5.72 0.85 -13.26
N LYS A 588 5.50 1.08 -11.97
CA LYS A 588 6.71 1.00 -11.12
C LYS A 588 7.24 -0.43 -11.03
N GLN A 589 5.99 -1.34 -11.17
CA GLN A 589 6.39 -2.77 -11.06
C GLN A 589 6.76 -3.33 -12.43
N VAL A 590 5.84 -2.76 -13.40
CA VAL A 590 6.02 -3.10 -14.82
C VAL A 590 6.94 -2.05 -15.45
N GLU A 591 8.05 -1.87 -15.15
CA GLU A 591 8.70 -1.04 -16.21
C GLU A 591 8.58 -1.71 -17.57
N PRO A 592 7.93 -0.99 -18.65
CA PRO A 592 7.37 -1.53 -19.91
C PRO A 592 7.86 -2.96 -20.18
N GLU A 593 6.83 -4.28 -20.15
CA GLU A 593 7.00 -5.42 -21.08
C GLU A 593 8.48 -5.79 -21.23
N ALA A 594 8.85 -6.60 -20.20
CA ALA A 594 10.27 -7.08 -19.97
C ALA A 594 11.26 -5.94 -20.25
N PRO A 595 11.67 -5.92 -19.08
CA PRO A 595 11.34 -7.14 -18.33
C PRO A 595 12.21 -8.33 -18.76
N TRP A 596 13.47 -8.75 -18.09
CA TRP A 596 13.90 -10.16 -18.00
C TRP A 596 14.95 -10.30 -16.89
N LEU A 597 14.98 -9.90 -15.41
CA LEU A 597 16.14 -10.39 -14.59
C LEU A 597 15.63 -10.84 -13.22
N ILE A 598 14.40 -11.23 -12.96
CA ILE A 598 14.10 -12.14 -11.85
C ILE A 598 14.98 -13.43 -11.99
N THR A 599 16.33 -13.37 -11.91
CA THR A 599 16.87 -14.59 -11.29
C THR A 599 18.39 -14.63 -11.51
N ILE A 600 19.22 -13.83 -10.81
CA ILE A 600 20.50 -14.41 -10.34
C ILE A 600 20.72 -14.01 -8.89
N TYR A 601 19.97 -14.51 -7.83
CA TYR A 601 20.69 -15.52 -7.02
C TYR A 601 20.39 -15.28 -5.53
N ALA A 602 19.48 -15.68 -4.95
CA ALA A 602 19.91 -16.39 -3.72
C ALA A 602 20.11 -17.88 -4.01
N THR A 603 21.33 -18.38 -4.55
CA THR A 603 22.43 -19.37 -4.43
C THR A 603 21.92 -20.68 -3.80
N SER A 604 21.78 -21.78 -4.59
CA SER A 604 22.24 -23.17 -4.35
C SER A 604 21.44 -23.80 -3.20
N ASN A 605 20.39 -24.67 -3.56
CA ASN A 605 20.51 -26.15 -3.43
C ASN A 605 19.12 -26.78 -3.44
N LYS A 606 18.51 -27.28 -4.60
CA LYS A 606 18.08 -28.42 -5.44
C LYS A 606 16.67 -28.87 -5.04
N LYS A 607 15.67 -28.87 -6.03
CA LYS A 607 14.90 -29.62 -7.06
C LYS A 607 13.43 -29.19 -7.00
N PHE A 608 13.13 -28.49 -8.09
CA PHE A 608 12.04 -28.12 -9.00
C PHE A 608 11.20 -29.34 -9.39
N ASN A 609 9.79 -29.15 -9.06
CA ASN A 609 8.84 -29.33 -10.19
C ASN A 609 7.48 -28.74 -9.82
N SER A 610 7.20 -27.57 -10.69
CA SER A 610 5.88 -27.25 -11.27
C SER A 610 6.00 -27.07 -12.78
N SER A 611 5.82 -28.05 -13.64
CA SER A 611 5.42 -28.69 -14.90
C SER A 611 5.03 -27.67 -15.97
N THR A 612 6.23 -27.35 -16.74
CA THR A 612 6.76 -27.36 -18.12
C THR A 612 7.24 -25.95 -18.48
N LEU A 613 8.45 -25.60 -17.87
CA LEU A 613 9.39 -24.50 -18.14
C LEU A 613 10.51 -24.97 -19.07
N PHE A 614 10.61 -24.81 -20.33
CA PHE A 614 11.86 -25.00 -21.10
C PHE A 614 13.09 -24.71 -20.24
N ASN A 615 13.60 -25.41 -19.17
CA ASN A 615 14.92 -25.60 -18.52
C ASN A 615 16.05 -25.78 -19.54
N TYR A 616 16.59 -24.81 -20.19
CA TYR A 616 17.90 -25.04 -20.84
C TYR A 616 18.98 -25.28 -19.77
N SER A 617 19.07 -26.26 -18.91
CA SER A 617 20.31 -26.66 -18.22
C SER A 617 21.49 -26.81 -19.21
N ILE A 618 22.29 -25.69 -19.55
CA ILE A 618 23.42 -25.63 -20.51
C ILE A 618 24.42 -26.74 -20.17
N SER A 619 24.06 -27.93 -20.44
CA SER A 619 24.98 -29.07 -20.37
C SER A 619 26.21 -28.88 -21.28
N LYS A 620 27.37 -29.31 -20.80
CA LYS A 620 28.63 -29.30 -21.57
C LYS A 620 28.40 -29.53 -23.07
N LYS A 621 27.32 -30.35 -23.49
CA LYS A 621 27.02 -30.70 -24.90
C LYS A 621 26.31 -29.56 -25.62
N ILE A 622 25.66 -28.71 -24.86
CA ILE A 622 24.86 -27.58 -25.41
C ILE A 622 25.76 -26.34 -25.56
N LEU A 623 26.91 -26.25 -24.81
CA LEU A 623 27.75 -25.03 -24.82
C LEU A 623 29.01 -25.26 -25.64
N GLY A 624 29.08 -26.57 -26.13
CA GLY A 624 30.23 -26.86 -27.03
C GLY A 624 31.57 -26.58 -26.34
N LEU A 625 31.61 -26.66 -24.88
CA LEU A 625 32.87 -26.34 -24.18
C LEU A 625 33.73 -27.60 -24.04
N SER A 626 35.14 -27.51 -24.18
CA SER A 626 36.03 -28.62 -23.80
C SER A 626 35.94 -28.92 -22.30
N GLU A 627 36.45 -30.00 -21.86
CA GLU A 627 36.41 -30.39 -20.42
C GLU A 627 37.14 -29.36 -19.56
N GLU A 628 38.18 -28.91 -20.04
CA GLU A 628 38.94 -27.88 -19.29
C GLU A 628 38.14 -26.58 -19.17
N GLU A 629 37.42 -26.14 -20.14
CA GLU A 629 36.60 -24.92 -20.15
C GLU A 629 35.35 -25.06 -19.29
N HIS A 630 34.84 -26.21 -19.38
CA HIS A 630 33.66 -26.44 -18.51
C HIS A 630 34.08 -26.40 -17.03
N ASP A 631 35.24 -27.03 -16.69
CA ASP A 631 35.70 -26.99 -15.30
C ASP A 631 35.99 -25.56 -14.83
N ALA A 632 36.56 -24.84 -15.71
CA ALA A 632 36.80 -23.41 -15.38
C ALA A 632 35.49 -22.65 -15.18
N LEU A 633 34.58 -22.88 -16.01
CA LEU A 633 33.26 -22.24 -15.85
C LEU A 633 32.64 -22.59 -14.48
N VAL A 634 32.66 -23.82 -14.12
CA VAL A 634 32.03 -24.26 -12.85
C VAL A 634 32.80 -23.63 -11.67
N SER A 635 34.09 -23.67 -11.77
CA SER A 635 34.91 -23.08 -10.70
C SER A 635 34.62 -21.59 -10.52
N LYS A 636 34.57 -20.85 -11.53
CA LYS A 636 34.30 -19.40 -11.47
C LYS A 636 32.86 -19.12 -10.98
N ARG A 637 31.97 -19.89 -11.46
CA ARG A 637 30.58 -19.69 -11.00
C ARG A 637 30.46 -19.95 -9.50
N ASN A 638 31.11 -21.00 -9.06
CA ASN A 638 31.05 -21.29 -7.62
C ASN A 638 31.65 -20.14 -6.80
N TRP A 639 32.66 -19.64 -7.31
CA TRP A 639 33.27 -18.52 -6.59
C TRP A 639 32.33 -17.30 -6.55
N LEU A 640 31.72 -16.97 -7.67
CA LEU A 640 30.87 -15.76 -7.75
C LEU A 640 29.60 -15.95 -6.92
N THR A 641 29.24 -17.15 -6.61
CA THR A 641 28.00 -17.36 -5.84
C THR A 641 28.33 -17.53 -4.35
N SER A 642 29.61 -17.71 -4.05
CA SER A 642 29.94 -18.01 -2.64
C SER A 642 30.74 -16.85 -2.03
N HIS A 643 31.04 -15.82 -2.78
CA HIS A 643 31.85 -14.72 -2.21
C HIS A 643 31.16 -13.38 -2.49
N SER A 644 31.23 -12.48 -1.43
CA SER A 644 30.66 -11.12 -1.63
C SER A 644 31.78 -10.14 -2.00
N ILE A 645 31.46 -9.26 -2.99
CA ILE A 645 32.47 -8.25 -3.43
C ILE A 645 32.16 -6.92 -2.72
N PRO A 646 33.06 -6.51 -1.82
CA PRO A 646 32.82 -5.29 -1.02
C PRO A 646 32.90 -4.02 -1.87
N ILE A 647 31.77 -3.27 -1.77
CA ILE A 647 31.74 -1.97 -2.49
C ILE A 647 31.86 -0.84 -1.45
N PRO A 648 32.84 0.07 -1.68
CA PRO A 648 32.95 1.19 -0.72
C PRO A 648 31.61 1.88 -0.48
N GLN A 649 31.29 2.18 0.79
CA GLN A 649 29.97 2.68 1.26
C GLN A 649 29.55 3.92 0.46
N ASP A 650 30.42 4.82 0.17
CA ASP A 650 30.03 6.04 -0.60
C ASP A 650 29.69 5.68 -2.05
N ALA A 651 30.42 4.74 -2.60
CA ALA A 651 30.09 4.27 -3.96
C ALA A 651 28.77 3.50 -3.97
N PHE A 652 28.48 2.84 -2.79
CA PHE A 652 27.19 2.14 -2.62
C PHE A 652 26.04 3.16 -2.55
N GLU A 653 26.20 4.24 -1.86
CA GLU A 653 25.17 5.29 -1.71
C GLU A 653 24.92 6.01 -3.04
N THR A 654 25.95 6.19 -3.81
CA THR A 654 25.81 6.78 -5.16
C THR A 654 25.04 5.82 -6.09
N GLN A 655 25.19 4.50 -5.84
CA GLN A 655 24.48 3.48 -6.66
C GLN A 655 22.99 3.49 -6.35
N ILE A 656 22.65 4.00 -5.15
CA ILE A 656 21.22 4.06 -4.73
C ILE A 656 20.56 5.29 -5.37
N SER A 657 21.39 6.23 -5.84
CA SER A 657 20.89 7.51 -6.38
C SER A 657 20.89 7.50 -7.91
N ILE A 658 21.45 6.36 -8.64
CA ILE A 658 21.54 6.25 -10.11
C ILE A 658 20.25 5.59 -10.63
N PRO A 659 19.58 6.14 -11.70
CA PRO A 659 18.34 5.61 -12.29
C PRO A 659 18.39 4.09 -12.44
N LYS A 660 17.29 3.40 -12.11
CA LYS A 660 17.11 1.93 -12.16
C LYS A 660 17.52 1.36 -13.52
N GLY A 661 18.71 0.24 -13.59
CA GLY A 661 19.19 -0.34 -14.88
C GLY A 661 20.67 -0.03 -15.11
N TYR A 662 21.25 0.87 -14.33
CA TYR A 662 22.69 1.17 -14.42
C TYR A 662 23.36 0.82 -13.08
N TYR A 663 24.20 -0.25 -13.27
CA TYR A 663 24.87 -0.73 -12.05
C TYR A 663 26.36 -0.98 -12.35
N THR A 664 27.15 -0.42 -11.44
CA THR A 664 28.61 -0.53 -11.71
C THR A 664 29.09 -1.99 -11.58
N LEU A 665 28.67 -2.74 -10.57
CA LEU A 665 29.17 -4.13 -10.38
C LEU A 665 28.33 -5.10 -11.20
N LEU A 666 27.03 -4.81 -11.33
CA LEU A 666 26.14 -5.81 -11.99
C LEU A 666 26.29 -5.74 -13.51
N ALA A 667 26.93 -4.74 -14.03
CA ALA A 667 27.10 -4.62 -15.49
C ALA A 667 28.36 -5.37 -15.93
N THR A 668 29.13 -6.05 -14.97
CA THR A 668 30.44 -6.64 -15.31
C THR A 668 30.27 -8.15 -15.56
N PHE A 669 30.93 -8.60 -16.68
CA PHE A 669 30.88 -10.03 -17.05
C PHE A 669 32.31 -10.56 -17.20
N VAL A 670 32.38 -11.88 -16.79
CA VAL A 670 33.74 -12.46 -16.95
C VAL A 670 33.68 -13.65 -17.93
N PHE A 671 34.73 -13.80 -18.74
CA PHE A 671 34.75 -14.87 -19.76
C PHE A 671 34.95 -16.23 -19.08
N ALA A 672 34.06 -17.15 -19.49
CA ALA A 672 34.09 -18.49 -18.86
C ALA A 672 35.18 -19.37 -19.51
N GLN A 673 35.38 -19.12 -20.77
CA GLN A 673 36.23 -20.03 -21.57
C GLN A 673 37.68 -19.55 -21.57
N SER A 674 37.95 -18.49 -20.82
CA SER A 674 39.32 -17.95 -20.79
C SER A 674 39.77 -17.78 -19.33
N GLU A 675 41.07 -18.07 -19.15
CA GLU A 675 41.67 -17.96 -17.80
C GLU A 675 41.61 -16.52 -17.27
N ALA A 676 41.11 -15.58 -18.30
CA ALA A 676 41.09 -14.17 -17.86
C ALA A 676 40.42 -13.31 -18.95
N GLY A 677 39.64 -12.21 -18.53
CA GLY A 677 38.93 -11.32 -19.48
C GLY A 677 37.60 -10.84 -18.88
N THR A 678 37.34 -9.55 -19.19
CA THR A 678 36.14 -8.93 -18.59
C THR A 678 35.35 -8.17 -19.68
N ALA A 679 34.14 -8.17 -19.47
CA ALA A 679 33.31 -7.35 -20.38
C ALA A 679 32.29 -6.56 -19.55
N VAL A 680 31.88 -5.41 -20.14
CA VAL A 680 30.90 -4.57 -19.43
C VAL A 680 29.65 -4.42 -20.31
N CYS A 681 28.49 -4.65 -19.64
CA CYS A 681 27.23 -4.46 -20.40
C CYS A 681 26.89 -2.98 -20.47
N ILE A 682 26.73 -2.44 -21.67
CA ILE A 682 26.58 -0.97 -21.77
C ILE A 682 25.21 -0.65 -22.35
N SER A 683 24.44 -1.85 -22.47
CA SER A 683 23.08 -1.61 -22.98
C SER A 683 22.11 -2.63 -22.36
N PRO A 684 20.96 -2.20 -22.03
CA PRO A 684 19.96 -3.10 -21.44
C PRO A 684 19.55 -4.22 -22.42
N ASP A 685 19.96 -4.13 -23.68
CA ASP A 685 19.67 -5.19 -24.66
C ASP A 685 20.80 -6.22 -24.71
N GLY A 686 21.73 -6.01 -23.73
CA GLY A 686 22.75 -7.07 -23.59
C GLY A 686 23.94 -6.85 -24.52
N VAL A 687 24.32 -5.60 -24.79
CA VAL A 687 25.54 -5.34 -25.59
C VAL A 687 26.73 -5.22 -24.62
N LEU A 688 27.65 -6.11 -24.91
CA LEU A 688 28.83 -6.12 -24.03
C LEU A 688 30.02 -5.45 -24.72
N LEU A 689 30.63 -4.65 -23.88
CA LEU A 689 31.85 -3.99 -24.35
C LEU A 689 33.08 -4.61 -23.67
N THR A 690 34.06 -4.95 -24.55
CA THR A 690 35.31 -5.51 -24.00
C THR A 690 36.48 -5.14 -24.92
N CYS A 691 37.73 -5.58 -24.45
CA CYS A 691 38.86 -5.36 -25.35
C CYS A 691 38.86 -6.38 -26.49
N ALA A 692 39.30 -5.95 -27.70
CA ALA A 692 39.26 -6.80 -28.91
C ALA A 692 40.12 -8.06 -28.72
N HIS A 693 41.14 -7.94 -27.99
CA HIS A 693 42.04 -9.11 -27.87
C HIS A 693 41.49 -10.13 -26.88
N CYS A 694 40.48 -9.73 -26.13
CA CYS A 694 39.82 -10.73 -25.28
C CYS A 694 39.02 -11.73 -26.12
N VAL A 695 38.74 -11.31 -27.31
CA VAL A 695 37.93 -12.20 -28.16
C VAL A 695 38.81 -12.77 -29.28
N ALA A 696 39.60 -11.93 -29.84
CA ALA A 696 40.46 -12.43 -30.94
C ALA A 696 41.64 -11.48 -31.13
N GLU A 697 42.84 -12.03 -31.47
CA GLU A 697 44.03 -11.20 -31.72
C GLU A 697 44.27 -11.01 -33.22
N GLU A 698 43.64 -11.87 -34.02
CA GLU A 698 43.67 -11.68 -35.49
C GLU A 698 42.33 -12.13 -36.09
N PRO A 699 41.98 -11.66 -37.23
CA PRO A 699 40.66 -11.87 -37.84
C PRO A 699 40.33 -13.37 -38.00
N SER A 700 41.34 -14.20 -38.31
CA SER A 700 41.09 -15.65 -38.54
C SER A 700 40.56 -16.32 -37.28
N GLU A 701 40.70 -15.67 -36.07
CA GLU A 701 40.30 -16.28 -34.78
C GLU A 701 38.86 -15.91 -34.41
N LEU A 702 38.24 -14.99 -35.19
CA LEU A 702 36.87 -14.55 -34.86
C LEU A 702 35.85 -15.66 -35.12
N THR A 703 36.29 -16.71 -35.85
CA THR A 703 35.35 -17.81 -36.15
C THR A 703 35.63 -18.99 -35.22
N ALA A 704 36.70 -18.76 -34.33
CA ALA A 704 37.15 -19.85 -33.45
C ALA A 704 35.99 -20.29 -32.54
N TYR A 705 35.08 -19.37 -32.25
CA TYR A 705 33.88 -19.76 -31.51
C TYR A 705 32.63 -19.14 -32.16
N THR A 706 31.62 -20.06 -32.18
CA THR A 706 30.34 -19.53 -32.72
C THR A 706 29.71 -18.56 -31.72
N SER A 707 30.09 -18.73 -30.40
CA SER A 707 29.66 -17.82 -29.33
C SER A 707 30.62 -17.93 -28.14
N TYR A 708 30.68 -16.79 -27.46
CA TYR A 708 31.49 -16.79 -26.22
C TYR A 708 30.57 -16.96 -25.00
N ILE A 709 31.13 -17.74 -24.03
CA ILE A 709 30.33 -17.97 -22.81
C ILE A 709 30.88 -17.08 -21.70
N LEU A 710 29.94 -16.28 -21.10
CA LEU A 710 30.37 -15.38 -20.02
C LEU A 710 29.49 -15.60 -18.79
N LEU A 711 30.12 -15.07 -17.61
CA LEU A 711 29.35 -15.15 -16.36
C LEU A 711 29.12 -13.75 -15.80
N SER A 712 27.84 -13.56 -15.36
CA SER A 712 27.60 -12.28 -14.68
C SER A 712 28.22 -12.30 -13.27
N SER A 713 28.28 -11.05 -12.62
CA SER A 713 28.92 -10.95 -11.28
C SER A 713 28.16 -11.79 -10.25
N HIS A 714 26.96 -12.38 -10.64
CA HIS A 714 26.23 -13.26 -9.69
C HIS A 714 26.23 -14.72 -10.17
N GLY A 715 26.96 -14.94 -11.32
CA GLY A 715 27.20 -16.37 -11.64
C GLY A 715 26.23 -16.87 -12.72
N ASN A 716 25.44 -15.93 -13.36
CA ASN A 716 24.56 -16.37 -14.48
C ASN A 716 25.37 -16.55 -15.78
N VAL A 717 25.00 -17.64 -16.48
CA VAL A 717 25.78 -17.97 -17.70
C VAL A 717 25.06 -17.36 -18.92
N VAL A 718 25.92 -16.62 -19.72
CA VAL A 718 25.32 -16.10 -20.98
C VAL A 718 26.20 -16.50 -22.17
N SER A 719 25.53 -16.66 -23.29
CA SER A 719 26.25 -16.80 -24.58
C SER A 719 26.17 -15.51 -25.41
N ALA A 720 27.36 -15.02 -25.91
CA ALA A 720 27.34 -13.77 -26.68
C ALA A 720 28.16 -13.91 -27.96
N LYS A 721 27.62 -13.18 -29.04
CA LYS A 721 28.31 -13.24 -30.34
C LYS A 721 28.98 -11.88 -30.62
N VAL A 722 30.06 -12.05 -31.29
CA VAL A 722 30.79 -10.80 -31.62
C VAL A 722 30.03 -10.07 -32.74
N VAL A 723 29.72 -8.77 -32.51
CA VAL A 723 28.94 -8.05 -33.55
C VAL A 723 29.80 -6.93 -34.12
N ALA A 724 30.81 -6.59 -33.41
CA ALA A 724 31.76 -5.60 -33.95
C ALA A 724 33.14 -5.81 -33.29
N TRP A 725 34.12 -5.56 -34.12
CA TRP A 725 35.50 -5.85 -33.64
C TRP A 725 36.47 -4.91 -34.35
N ASP A 726 37.30 -4.22 -33.46
CA ASP A 726 38.25 -3.23 -34.01
C ASP A 726 39.59 -3.37 -33.27
N LEU A 727 40.52 -3.84 -34.01
CA LEU A 727 41.80 -4.17 -33.34
C LEU A 727 42.62 -2.90 -33.10
N ILE A 728 42.42 -1.95 -33.96
CA ILE A 728 43.21 -0.70 -33.77
C ILE A 728 42.73 0.02 -32.50
N ARG A 729 41.44 0.13 -32.25
CA ARG A 729 40.96 0.78 -31.00
C ARG A 729 40.96 -0.20 -29.83
N ASP A 730 41.27 -1.41 -30.15
CA ASP A 730 41.26 -2.55 -29.21
C ASP A 730 39.90 -2.68 -28.51
N LEU A 731 38.82 -2.59 -29.30
CA LEU A 731 37.47 -2.73 -28.72
C LEU A 731 36.67 -3.77 -29.51
N ALA A 732 35.86 -4.43 -28.80
CA ALA A 732 34.91 -5.36 -29.44
C ALA A 732 33.55 -5.27 -28.74
N LEU A 733 32.48 -5.45 -29.58
CA LEU A 733 31.13 -5.54 -28.99
C LEU A 733 30.57 -6.95 -29.19
N LEU A 734 30.03 -7.39 -28.15
CA LEU A 734 29.34 -8.69 -28.24
C LEU A 734 27.86 -8.51 -27.91
N GLN A 735 27.08 -9.39 -28.54
CA GLN A 735 25.62 -9.36 -28.29
C GLN A 735 25.21 -10.67 -27.61
N ILE A 736 24.63 -10.40 -26.45
CA ILE A 736 24.14 -11.63 -25.77
C ILE A 736 22.98 -12.23 -26.58
N ASP A 737 23.21 -13.50 -26.99
CA ASP A 737 22.14 -14.12 -27.80
C ASP A 737 21.45 -15.24 -27.02
N LYS A 738 22.08 -15.79 -25.93
CA LYS A 738 21.42 -16.79 -25.05
C LYS A 738 21.82 -16.55 -23.60
N ALA A 739 20.87 -16.85 -22.66
CA ALA A 739 21.18 -16.72 -21.22
C ALA A 739 20.41 -17.77 -20.42
N GLU A 740 21.11 -18.39 -19.43
CA GLU A 740 20.54 -19.43 -18.53
C GLU A 740 19.25 -18.92 -17.86
N ARG A 741 19.02 -17.57 -17.61
CA ARG A 741 17.77 -16.92 -17.18
C ARG A 741 17.53 -15.64 -18.01
N LEU A 742 16.80 -15.80 -19.14
CA LEU A 742 16.70 -14.60 -20.02
C LEU A 742 15.84 -13.52 -19.35
N ARG A 743 16.46 -12.59 -18.52
CA ARG A 743 15.65 -11.47 -18.00
C ARG A 743 16.11 -10.13 -18.61
N ARG A 744 15.67 -9.74 -19.83
CA ARG A 744 15.81 -8.30 -20.22
C ARG A 744 14.91 -7.38 -19.43
N PRO A 745 15.48 -6.19 -19.12
CA PRO A 745 16.76 -5.58 -19.52
C PRO A 745 17.93 -6.12 -18.69
N PHE A 746 19.28 -6.22 -19.47
CA PHE A 746 20.49 -6.65 -18.73
C PHE A 746 21.02 -5.47 -17.92
N PRO A 747 21.42 -5.74 -16.60
CA PRO A 747 22.11 -4.65 -15.90
C PRO A 747 23.27 -4.08 -16.74
N CYS A 748 23.29 -2.71 -16.90
CA CYS A 748 24.34 -2.16 -17.78
C CYS A 748 24.90 -0.88 -17.15
N ALA A 749 26.05 -0.55 -17.64
CA ALA A 749 26.70 0.69 -17.17
C ALA A 749 26.37 1.85 -18.12
N ARG A 750 26.23 3.07 -17.45
CA ARG A 750 26.07 4.28 -18.31
C ARG A 750 27.46 4.81 -18.72
N LEU A 751 27.42 5.21 -20.06
CA LEU A 751 28.69 5.83 -20.48
C LEU A 751 28.77 7.28 -20.00
N ALA A 752 29.84 7.64 -19.54
CA ALA A 752 30.01 9.06 -19.13
C ALA A 752 29.81 10.01 -20.32
N THR A 753 29.27 11.22 -20.01
CA THR A 753 28.92 12.17 -21.09
C THR A 753 30.14 13.00 -21.47
N SER A 754 31.17 12.95 -20.60
CA SER A 754 32.43 13.62 -20.95
C SER A 754 33.61 12.88 -20.30
N PRO A 755 34.79 13.08 -20.91
CA PRO A 755 35.97 12.43 -20.33
C PRO A 755 36.25 12.91 -18.89
N PRO A 756 36.75 11.96 -18.05
CA PRO A 756 37.00 12.33 -16.65
C PRO A 756 38.18 13.30 -16.52
N LYS A 757 38.11 14.15 -15.44
CA LYS A 757 39.26 15.06 -15.17
C LYS A 757 40.40 14.32 -14.46
N PHE A 758 41.64 14.92 -14.64
CA PHE A 758 42.82 14.34 -13.95
C PHE A 758 42.54 14.15 -12.46
N ASN A 759 42.73 12.92 -11.97
CA ASN A 759 42.66 12.53 -10.55
C ASN A 759 41.22 12.18 -10.13
N THR A 760 40.36 12.13 -11.10
CA THR A 760 39.03 11.57 -10.78
C THR A 760 39.15 10.18 -10.16
N GLU A 761 38.37 10.01 -9.03
CA GLU A 761 38.42 8.67 -8.36
C GLU A 761 37.68 7.62 -9.20
N LEU A 762 38.39 6.46 -9.26
CA LEU A 762 37.82 5.44 -10.17
C LEU A 762 37.65 4.13 -9.39
N LEU A 763 36.58 3.41 -9.85
CA LEU A 763 36.51 1.98 -9.53
C LEU A 763 36.82 1.12 -10.76
N CYS A 764 37.74 0.11 -10.49
CA CYS A 764 38.02 -0.84 -11.58
C CYS A 764 37.55 -2.24 -11.18
N ILE A 765 36.65 -2.77 -12.07
CA ILE A 765 36.07 -4.08 -11.72
C ILE A 765 36.42 -5.08 -12.82
N GLY A 766 37.21 -6.12 -12.41
CA GLY A 766 37.60 -7.03 -13.51
C GLY A 766 38.14 -8.35 -12.96
N HIS A 767 38.30 -9.34 -13.85
CA HIS A 767 38.73 -10.70 -13.51
C HIS A 767 40.24 -10.84 -13.69
N PRO A 768 40.93 -10.96 -12.44
CA PRO A 768 42.39 -11.18 -12.56
C PRO A 768 42.73 -12.64 -12.85
N GLY A 769 43.75 -12.95 -13.49
CA GLY A 769 44.18 -14.34 -13.76
C GLY A 769 44.48 -15.08 -12.46
N SER A 770 44.06 -16.37 -12.34
CA SER A 770 44.17 -17.21 -11.13
C SER A 770 45.59 -17.77 -10.98
N GLU A 771 46.50 -17.50 -11.97
CA GLU A 771 47.92 -17.89 -11.87
C GLU A 771 48.81 -16.67 -12.13
N ASP A 772 49.83 -16.73 -11.30
CA ASP A 772 50.82 -15.65 -11.51
C ASP A 772 51.69 -15.94 -12.75
N LEU A 773 51.41 -15.16 -13.76
CA LEU A 773 52.10 -15.46 -15.05
C LEU A 773 53.50 -14.85 -15.04
N GLU A 774 53.80 -14.14 -13.99
CA GLU A 774 55.16 -13.57 -13.90
C GLU A 774 56.05 -14.41 -12.98
N ALA A 775 55.49 -15.51 -12.44
CA ALA A 775 56.26 -16.37 -11.53
C ALA A 775 57.24 -17.26 -12.30
N GLU A 776 58.43 -17.40 -11.74
CA GLU A 776 59.54 -18.19 -12.35
C GLU A 776 59.08 -19.61 -12.70
N HIS A 777 57.97 -20.17 -12.00
CA HIS A 777 57.45 -21.51 -12.31
C HIS A 777 55.95 -21.42 -12.66
N SER A 778 55.54 -22.16 -13.79
CA SER A 778 54.14 -22.20 -14.23
C SER A 778 53.23 -22.85 -13.16
N GLY A 779 52.13 -22.16 -12.84
CA GLY A 779 51.12 -22.84 -11.96
C GLY A 779 51.08 -22.19 -10.57
N VAL A 780 51.91 -21.07 -10.41
CA VAL A 780 51.88 -20.38 -9.10
C VAL A 780 50.57 -19.58 -8.97
N LYS A 781 49.76 -19.89 -7.89
CA LYS A 781 48.41 -19.33 -7.74
C LYS A 781 48.49 -17.93 -7.12
N THR A 782 47.69 -17.01 -7.76
CA THR A 782 47.58 -15.68 -7.13
C THR A 782 46.58 -15.75 -5.97
N ASP A 783 46.63 -14.76 -4.99
CA ASP A 783 45.64 -14.71 -3.89
C ASP A 783 44.29 -14.16 -4.39
N TYR A 784 44.22 -13.84 -5.74
CA TYR A 784 42.98 -13.25 -6.30
C TYR A 784 42.25 -14.25 -7.20
N ASP A 785 40.85 -14.20 -7.16
CA ASP A 785 40.10 -15.23 -7.93
C ASP A 785 39.22 -14.55 -8.99
N THR A 786 38.04 -14.77 -9.23
CA THR A 786 37.18 -14.61 -10.43
C THR A 786 36.79 -13.13 -10.59
N LEU A 787 36.60 -12.27 -9.59
CA LEU A 787 36.21 -10.87 -9.81
C LEU A 787 36.73 -10.01 -8.66
N VAL A 788 37.39 -8.92 -9.08
CA VAL A 788 38.00 -8.07 -8.03
C VAL A 788 37.63 -6.61 -8.35
N LEU A 789 37.37 -5.94 -7.22
CA LEU A 789 37.11 -4.49 -7.33
C LEU A 789 38.25 -3.70 -6.68
N THR A 790 38.80 -2.73 -7.55
CA THR A 790 39.92 -1.96 -6.99
C THR A 790 39.65 -0.46 -7.17
N GLU A 791 40.32 0.29 -6.26
CA GLU A 791 40.13 1.76 -6.31
C GLU A 791 41.42 2.45 -6.80
N GLY A 792 41.26 3.58 -7.52
CA GLY A 792 42.40 4.37 -8.04
C GLY A 792 41.90 5.68 -8.66
N THR A 793 42.79 6.27 -9.45
CA THR A 793 42.37 7.57 -10.00
C THR A 793 42.73 7.63 -11.49
N PHE A 794 42.01 8.44 -12.15
CA PHE A 794 42.29 8.71 -13.56
C PHE A 794 43.53 9.60 -13.67
N ARG A 795 44.55 9.20 -14.67
CA ARG A 795 45.83 9.98 -14.70
C ARG A 795 46.03 10.62 -16.06
N GLY A 796 44.88 10.75 -16.75
CA GLY A 796 44.97 11.47 -18.04
C GLY A 796 45.27 10.53 -19.21
N LEU A 797 45.30 11.16 -20.44
CA LEU A 797 45.67 10.38 -21.65
C LEU A 797 47.15 10.59 -21.98
N ASP A 798 47.73 9.62 -22.58
CA ASP A 798 49.11 9.83 -23.07
C ASP A 798 49.15 10.85 -24.21
N LYS A 799 49.96 11.85 -23.97
CA LYS A 799 49.93 13.02 -24.88
C LYS A 799 50.57 12.67 -26.23
N ASN A 800 51.28 11.61 -26.30
CA ASN A 800 51.99 11.28 -27.56
C ASN A 800 51.29 10.13 -28.29
N GLN A 801 50.09 9.86 -27.84
CA GLN A 801 49.40 8.72 -28.48
C GLN A 801 47.99 9.14 -28.91
N ASP A 802 47.60 8.68 -30.07
CA ASP A 802 46.22 8.91 -30.55
C ASP A 802 45.21 8.09 -29.72
N PRO A 803 44.19 8.77 -29.17
CA PRO A 803 43.22 8.08 -28.30
C PRO A 803 42.39 7.04 -29.07
N GLN A 804 42.44 7.07 -30.41
CA GLN A 804 41.65 6.09 -31.21
C GLN A 804 42.53 4.91 -31.63
N ASP A 805 43.84 5.01 -31.32
CA ASP A 805 44.73 3.87 -31.66
C ASP A 805 45.30 3.27 -30.37
N ASN A 806 44.71 2.09 -30.08
CA ASN A 806 45.13 1.39 -28.83
C ASN A 806 45.59 -0.03 -29.12
N SER A 807 46.19 -0.22 -30.30
CA SER A 807 46.55 -1.57 -30.80
C SER A 807 47.80 -2.08 -30.07
N ASP A 808 48.68 -1.21 -29.55
CA ASP A 808 49.90 -1.67 -28.85
C ASP A 808 49.70 -1.54 -27.33
N ILE A 809 49.49 -0.39 -26.76
CA ILE A 809 49.15 -0.18 -25.34
C ILE A 809 48.09 0.94 -25.25
N GLY A 810 47.16 0.83 -24.30
CA GLY A 810 46.03 1.77 -24.18
C GLY A 810 46.50 3.22 -23.94
N ALA A 811 45.70 4.22 -24.49
CA ALA A 811 46.07 5.66 -24.40
C ALA A 811 45.65 6.23 -23.04
N LEU A 812 44.65 5.61 -22.36
CA LEU A 812 44.15 6.09 -21.06
C LEU A 812 45.06 5.57 -19.93
N LYS A 813 45.44 6.54 -18.92
CA LYS A 813 46.30 6.14 -17.78
C LYS A 813 45.48 6.20 -16.49
N HIS A 814 45.66 5.13 -15.57
CA HIS A 814 44.93 5.14 -14.28
C HIS A 814 45.74 4.40 -13.22
N SER A 815 45.36 4.61 -11.92
CA SER A 815 46.20 4.03 -10.85
C SER A 815 45.46 2.84 -10.19
N CYS A 816 44.26 2.47 -10.74
CA CYS A 816 43.61 1.27 -10.18
C CYS A 816 44.51 0.04 -10.31
N TRP A 817 44.47 -0.67 -9.21
CA TRP A 817 45.27 -1.91 -9.28
C TRP A 817 44.67 -2.91 -10.30
N THR A 818 45.55 -3.47 -11.17
CA THR A 818 45.11 -4.53 -12.11
C THR A 818 46.23 -5.56 -12.27
N TYR A 819 45.86 -6.75 -12.61
CA TYR A 819 46.84 -7.81 -12.91
C TYR A 819 46.46 -8.53 -14.20
N TRP A 820 47.44 -9.46 -14.58
CA TRP A 820 47.12 -10.21 -15.82
C TRP A 820 45.73 -10.84 -15.75
N GLY A 821 44.90 -10.50 -16.94
CA GLY A 821 43.56 -11.09 -16.95
C GLY A 821 42.46 -10.04 -16.73
N HIS A 822 42.87 -8.69 -16.51
CA HIS A 822 41.88 -7.62 -16.26
C HIS A 822 41.50 -6.93 -17.56
N SER A 823 41.96 -7.54 -18.60
CA SER A 823 41.64 -6.85 -19.87
C SER A 823 40.12 -6.80 -20.09
N GLY A 824 39.71 -5.60 -20.41
CA GLY A 824 38.26 -5.44 -20.67
C GLY A 824 37.51 -5.00 -19.41
N ALA A 825 38.24 -4.75 -18.34
CA ALA A 825 37.59 -4.34 -17.07
C ALA A 825 37.11 -2.88 -17.18
N GLY A 826 35.92 -2.66 -16.69
CA GLY A 826 35.35 -1.29 -16.77
C GLY A 826 36.02 -0.36 -15.76
N LEU A 827 36.30 0.85 -16.18
CA LEU A 827 36.71 1.93 -15.26
C LEU A 827 35.55 2.89 -15.02
N PHE A 828 35.15 2.96 -13.68
CA PHE A 828 33.90 3.69 -13.38
C PHE A 828 34.23 4.90 -12.50
N ASP A 829 33.58 5.99 -12.88
CA ASP A 829 33.66 7.13 -11.96
C ASP A 829 33.00 6.82 -10.61
N ARG A 830 33.73 7.03 -9.56
CA ARG A 830 33.27 6.57 -8.24
C ARG A 830 32.08 7.40 -7.76
N LYS A 831 32.00 8.62 -8.17
CA LYS A 831 30.92 9.51 -7.70
C LYS A 831 29.64 9.31 -8.52
N THR A 832 29.90 9.10 -9.84
CA THR A 832 28.67 9.09 -10.67
C THR A 832 28.30 7.65 -11.05
N GLY A 833 29.24 6.76 -10.98
CA GLY A 833 29.00 5.35 -11.39
C GLY A 833 29.07 5.16 -12.91
N ALA A 834 29.45 6.20 -13.65
CA ALA A 834 29.46 6.12 -15.13
C ALA A 834 30.78 5.50 -15.62
N LEU A 835 30.66 4.75 -16.75
CA LEU A 835 31.85 4.14 -17.38
C LEU A 835 32.69 5.19 -18.12
N VAL A 836 33.91 5.25 -17.73
CA VAL A 836 34.73 6.33 -18.33
C VAL A 836 35.82 5.72 -19.21
N GLY A 837 35.93 4.39 -19.25
CA GLY A 837 36.87 3.67 -20.14
C GLY A 837 36.99 2.20 -19.72
N VAL A 838 37.86 1.43 -20.49
CA VAL A 838 38.07 0.01 -20.11
C VAL A 838 39.58 -0.25 -20.05
N HIS A 839 39.86 -1.00 -18.98
CA HIS A 839 41.29 -1.32 -18.84
C HIS A 839 41.74 -2.31 -19.93
N SER A 840 43.02 -2.08 -20.40
CA SER A 840 43.43 -2.96 -21.53
C SER A 840 44.85 -3.50 -21.27
N SER A 841 45.75 -2.73 -20.68
CA SER A 841 47.15 -3.15 -20.60
C SER A 841 47.87 -2.32 -19.53
N TRP A 842 49.20 -2.62 -19.40
CA TRP A 842 50.04 -1.77 -18.54
C TRP A 842 51.42 -1.60 -19.16
N ASP A 843 52.07 -0.54 -18.75
CA ASP A 843 53.43 -0.25 -19.29
C ASP A 843 54.46 -1.08 -18.50
N ASP A 844 55.19 -1.89 -19.19
CA ASP A 844 56.08 -2.84 -18.49
C ASP A 844 57.31 -2.12 -17.93
N LYS A 845 57.58 -0.92 -18.37
CA LYS A 845 58.76 -0.19 -17.84
C LYS A 845 58.37 0.67 -16.65
N THR A 846 57.18 1.28 -16.73
CA THR A 846 56.84 2.25 -15.66
C THR A 846 55.82 1.64 -14.70
N GLY A 847 55.20 0.57 -15.15
CA GLY A 847 54.15 -0.05 -14.31
C GLY A 847 52.81 0.68 -14.40
N MET A 848 52.72 1.72 -15.24
CA MET A 848 51.46 2.48 -15.38
C MET A 848 50.38 1.65 -16.08
N ARG A 849 49.17 1.77 -15.38
CA ARG A 849 48.04 1.04 -16.01
C ARG A 849 47.42 1.87 -17.14
N ARG A 850 47.17 0.99 -18.18
CA ARG A 850 46.72 1.69 -19.41
C ARG A 850 45.37 1.11 -19.85
N GLY A 851 44.52 1.97 -20.59
CA GLY A 851 43.19 1.49 -21.03
C GLY A 851 42.75 2.25 -22.28
N VAL A 852 41.63 1.80 -22.70
CA VAL A 852 41.02 2.49 -23.85
C VAL A 852 40.11 3.63 -23.32
N PRO A 853 40.37 4.87 -23.84
CA PRO A 853 39.67 6.02 -23.26
C PRO A 853 38.22 6.12 -23.77
N LEU A 854 37.37 6.90 -22.99
CA LEU A 854 35.93 7.06 -23.27
C LEU A 854 35.70 7.58 -24.70
N GLU A 855 36.64 8.37 -25.22
CA GLU A 855 36.45 8.96 -26.57
C GLU A 855 36.50 7.86 -27.64
N ALA A 856 37.43 6.99 -27.49
CA ALA A 856 37.52 5.88 -28.48
C ALA A 856 36.33 4.92 -28.33
N VAL A 857 35.87 4.75 -27.09
CA VAL A 857 34.71 3.86 -26.86
C VAL A 857 33.46 4.47 -27.49
N VAL A 858 33.23 5.75 -27.29
CA VAL A 858 32.01 6.42 -27.80
C VAL A 858 32.05 6.44 -29.33
N ALA A 859 33.22 6.76 -29.89
CA ALA A 859 33.34 6.78 -31.36
C ALA A 859 33.07 5.39 -31.97
N PHE A 860 33.62 4.40 -31.35
CA PHE A 860 33.46 3.01 -31.83
C PHE A 860 31.99 2.59 -31.78
N VAL A 861 31.29 2.93 -30.65
CA VAL A 861 29.87 2.51 -30.50
C VAL A 861 29.00 3.31 -31.49
N LYS A 862 29.22 4.58 -31.69
CA LYS A 862 28.44 5.40 -32.64
C LYS A 862 28.60 4.89 -34.07
N GLU A 863 29.81 4.55 -34.41
CA GLU A 863 30.07 4.06 -35.79
C GLU A 863 29.37 2.73 -36.05
N VAL A 864 29.42 1.88 -35.09
CA VAL A 864 28.73 0.59 -35.25
C VAL A 864 27.21 0.83 -35.35
N GLU A 865 26.68 1.86 -34.60
CA GLU A 865 25.24 2.20 -34.67
C GLU A 865 24.87 2.76 -36.04
N ALA A 866 25.69 3.52 -36.63
CA ALA A 866 25.43 4.18 -37.92
C ALA A 866 25.53 3.19 -39.08
N SER A 867 26.20 2.02 -39.02
CA SER A 867 26.52 1.05 -40.08
C SER A 867 25.47 -0.07 -40.13
N LYS A 868 24.14 -0.13 -39.26
CA LYS A 868 23.15 -1.24 -39.32
C LYS A 868 21.73 -0.64 -39.38
N ARG A 869 20.72 -0.96 -40.59
CA ARG A 869 19.32 -0.89 -41.07
C ARG A 869 18.33 -1.10 -39.92
N GLU A 870 17.41 -0.11 -39.64
CA GLU A 870 16.11 0.49 -39.28
C GLU A 870 15.41 -0.33 -38.20
N ASP A 871 15.94 -1.60 -37.51
CA ASP A 871 15.24 -2.24 -36.36
C ASP A 871 16.19 -2.33 -35.15
N PHE A 872 17.52 -1.97 -35.19
CA PHE A 872 18.59 -1.94 -34.17
C PHE A 872 18.96 -0.49 -33.85
N ALA A 873 18.59 0.55 -34.58
CA ALA A 873 19.06 1.95 -34.51
C ALA A 873 17.98 2.83 -33.85
N GLU A 874 16.61 2.33 -33.79
CA GLU A 874 15.56 3.22 -33.25
C GLU A 874 15.35 2.94 -31.75
N ASN A 875 15.80 1.73 -31.17
CA ASN A 875 15.69 1.38 -29.74
C ASN A 875 16.99 1.68 -28.99
N TRP A 876 18.04 2.02 -29.66
CA TRP A 876 19.42 2.26 -29.20
C TRP A 876 19.65 3.76 -29.01
N ARG A 877 18.99 4.79 -29.73
CA ARG A 877 19.13 6.27 -29.67
C ARG A 877 18.38 6.82 -28.46
N ARG A 878 17.49 5.99 -27.80
CA ARG A 878 16.64 6.51 -26.70
C ARG A 878 17.31 6.24 -25.35
N TYR A 879 18.60 5.49 -25.30
CA TYR A 879 18.95 5.06 -23.92
C TYR A 879 20.45 5.22 -23.69
N VAL A 880 21.25 5.58 -24.71
CA VAL A 880 22.71 5.76 -24.51
C VAL A 880 23.03 7.26 -24.63
N TRP A 881 21.96 8.22 -24.98
CA TRP A 881 22.26 9.66 -25.12
C TRP A 881 21.06 10.47 -24.62
N ARG A 882 20.95 10.88 -23.27
CA ARG A 882 19.94 11.93 -22.99
C ARG A 882 20.52 13.32 -23.29
N GLU A 883 20.47 13.83 -24.55
CA GLU A 883 20.82 15.26 -24.74
C GLU A 883 20.01 16.16 -23.80
N PRO A 884 20.67 17.06 -22.99
CA PRO A 884 19.93 18.06 -22.19
C PRO A 884 18.90 18.83 -23.05
N GLU A 885 17.60 18.57 -22.91
CA GLU A 885 16.49 19.38 -23.44
C GLU A 885 16.91 20.84 -23.66
N PRO A 886 16.88 21.38 -24.91
CA PRO A 886 17.13 22.82 -25.12
C PRO A 886 16.19 23.69 -24.29
N THR A 887 16.64 24.32 -23.12
CA THR A 887 16.17 25.56 -22.48
C THR A 887 15.60 26.53 -23.52
N THR A 888 14.32 26.38 -23.91
CA THR A 888 13.46 27.46 -24.45
C THR A 888 14.02 28.84 -24.09
N MET A 889 15.03 29.34 -24.82
CA MET A 889 15.35 30.74 -25.15
C MET A 889 14.09 31.51 -25.53
N LEU A 890 13.46 32.30 -24.51
CA LEU A 890 12.93 33.68 -24.54
C LEU A 890 13.14 34.32 -25.92
N ARG A 891 12.11 34.27 -26.73
CA ARG A 891 12.11 35.29 -27.81
C ARG A 891 10.90 36.21 -27.64
N ASP A 892 11.08 37.50 -27.12
CA ASP A 892 10.47 38.74 -27.69
C ASP A 892 9.64 38.44 -28.93
#